data_AF-A0A9X4M747-F1
#
_entry.id   AF-A0A9X4M747-F1
#
_cell.length_a   1.000
_cell.length_b   1.000
_cell.length_c   1.000
_cell.angle_alpha   90.00
_cell.angle_beta   90.00
_cell.angle_gamma   90.00
#
_symmetry.space_group_name_H-M   'P 1'
#
loop_
_entity.id
_entity.type
_entity.pdbx_description
1 polymer ?
#
loop_
_entity_poly.entity_id
_entity_poly.type
_entity_poly.pdbx_seq_one_letter_code
_entity_poly.pdbx_strand_id
1 'polypeptide(L)'
;MIRESAHSPIRDLCQQSPIGKKLPNALYIHISAIAYLSPQLQESDLQARSLLSKESQFTIIKFNYEQPKISYLFYPDFDTDPHPALHHSIQVDLKAQTVQHRDYQNSPNPPILHRKETFVNLDYPNYQLFAQLTKQEEVIGLFHETRIIGTRKGWEQRLQEYHVELKEHQVISSPPQIGTRGDGLKEGIKIDRHKAAIHRPDLSKPVRLALEAGLFTEGATFFDYGCGHGEDIKRISDRGFTSAGWDPYYRPQSDRTSAEIVNFGYIINVIESQIERREALIKAWELTQKVLIVSAQVLIGDVGKGQIAYSDGVVSSRNTFQKYYEQEELKLYIDQVLSVDSVPVALGIYFVFRDEMQAQSFRASRFRSRATTPRIRLVSKRFEDYRELLTPLMDFFTERGRLPVGEELQKFELLLTEFGTVRRAFNLIVSATNQDEWDAIADKRRQDILVFLALSNFDNPYKRLKLSQLSQQYQTDIKSLFGSYQGASTTADLMLFNLGRESFIATCCQNSKIGRLDQQALYVHISALEHLDTMLRLYEGCASRTIGRMDGATLIKFHLHKPKISYLFCPEFDRDPHPKIQGSMQIDLRDLQVRYRDYHNSDNPPVIHCKDAYVLPDYPQYEKFAKLTKQEESWGLLEDLKNISYWLGWQAKLKESCAELQGHRLTWRKDTDSEIIKLLKSKIKAKKLISS
;
A
#
# COMPACT_ATOMS: atom_id res chain seq x y z
N MET A 1 14.45 12.03 47.84
CA MET A 1 14.02 13.15 46.96
C MET A 1 13.01 12.59 45.96
N ILE A 2 11.73 12.83 46.20
CA ILE A 2 10.64 12.50 45.26
C ILE A 2 9.99 13.83 44.91
N ARG A 3 10.17 14.27 43.67
CA ARG A 3 9.44 15.30 42.92
C ARG A 3 9.55 14.84 41.47
N GLU A 4 8.57 14.89 40.58
CA GLU A 4 7.16 15.31 40.56
C GLU A 4 6.62 14.60 39.31
N SER A 5 5.59 13.76 39.43
CA SER A 5 4.77 13.34 38.29
C SER A 5 3.31 13.30 38.72
N ALA A 6 2.76 14.48 39.00
CA ALA A 6 1.32 14.63 39.14
C ALA A 6 0.73 14.64 37.73
N HIS A 7 0.39 13.46 37.21
CA HIS A 7 -0.58 13.36 36.12
C HIS A 7 -1.89 13.96 36.62
N SER A 8 -2.29 15.11 36.08
CA SER A 8 -3.57 15.73 36.43
C SER A 8 -4.72 14.80 35.99
N PRO A 9 -5.63 14.39 36.88
CA PRO A 9 -6.74 13.50 36.53
C PRO A 9 -7.64 14.07 35.41
N ILE A 10 -7.63 15.39 35.21
CA ILE A 10 -8.35 16.07 34.11
C ILE A 10 -7.74 15.75 32.74
N ARG A 11 -6.41 15.59 32.64
CA ARG A 11 -5.74 15.27 31.36
C ARG A 11 -6.21 13.92 30.84
N ASP A 12 -6.24 12.90 31.70
CA ASP A 12 -6.61 11.55 31.31
C ASP A 12 -8.08 11.50 30.90
N LEU A 13 -8.97 12.16 31.66
CA LEU A 13 -10.37 12.32 31.30
C LEU A 13 -10.56 13.01 29.93
N CYS A 14 -9.81 14.08 29.67
CA CYS A 14 -9.86 14.76 28.38
C CYS A 14 -9.32 13.90 27.22
N GLN A 15 -8.24 13.14 27.44
CA GLN A 15 -7.68 12.25 26.42
C GLN A 15 -8.58 11.05 26.11
N GLN A 16 -9.35 10.59 27.10
CA GLN A 16 -10.33 9.51 26.97
C GLN A 16 -11.69 9.98 26.44
N SER A 17 -11.92 11.29 26.32
CA SER A 17 -13.18 11.83 25.84
C SER A 17 -13.56 11.23 24.48
N PRO A 18 -14.80 10.72 24.30
CA PRO A 18 -15.25 10.17 23.02
C PRO A 18 -15.50 11.25 21.96
N ILE A 19 -15.58 12.52 22.39
CA ILE A 19 -15.88 13.67 21.54
C ILE A 19 -14.88 14.81 21.76
N GLY A 20 -14.64 15.60 20.72
CA GLY A 20 -13.79 16.79 20.77
C GLY A 20 -12.42 16.64 20.13
N LYS A 21 -11.87 17.78 19.70
CA LYS A 21 -10.56 17.88 19.06
C LYS A 21 -9.47 17.84 20.11
N LYS A 22 -8.69 16.76 20.11
CA LYS A 22 -7.56 16.54 21.03
C LYS A 22 -6.29 17.13 20.43
N LEU A 23 -5.77 18.20 21.03
CA LEU A 23 -4.46 18.78 20.71
C LEU A 23 -3.46 18.45 21.81
N PRO A 24 -2.13 18.63 21.59
CA PRO A 24 -1.11 18.24 22.56
C PRO A 24 -1.27 18.82 23.97
N ASN A 25 -1.87 20.01 24.09
CA ASN A 25 -1.99 20.77 25.34
C ASN A 25 -3.43 20.95 25.84
N ALA A 26 -4.45 20.57 25.06
CA ALA A 26 -5.85 20.83 25.41
C ALA A 26 -6.84 20.00 24.59
N LEU A 27 -8.02 19.79 25.18
CA LEU A 27 -9.21 19.27 24.51
C LEU A 27 -10.12 20.44 24.16
N TYR A 28 -10.65 20.45 22.95
CA TYR A 28 -11.61 21.44 22.48
C TYR A 28 -12.92 20.77 22.08
N ILE A 29 -14.04 21.30 22.55
CA ILE A 29 -15.38 20.82 22.17
C ILE A 29 -16.29 22.00 21.82
N HIS A 30 -17.28 21.74 20.98
CA HIS A 30 -18.39 22.65 20.78
C HIS A 30 -19.37 22.56 21.96
N ILE A 31 -20.07 23.66 22.28
CA ILE A 31 -21.02 23.70 23.40
C ILE A 31 -22.14 22.64 23.32
N SER A 32 -22.50 22.21 22.11
CA SER A 32 -23.49 21.14 21.90
C SER A 32 -23.00 19.76 22.36
N ALA A 33 -21.69 19.59 22.56
CA ALA A 33 -21.06 18.31 22.90
C ALA A 33 -20.84 18.12 24.41
N ILE A 34 -21.21 19.09 25.26
CA ILE A 34 -20.94 19.05 26.70
C ILE A 34 -21.58 17.84 27.38
N ALA A 35 -22.82 17.51 27.00
CA ALA A 35 -23.56 16.40 27.59
C ALA A 35 -22.88 15.03 27.38
N TYR A 36 -21.94 14.94 26.43
CA TYR A 36 -21.19 13.73 26.10
C TYR A 36 -19.81 13.67 26.78
N LEU A 37 -19.43 14.70 27.54
CA LEU A 37 -18.23 14.67 28.38
C LEU A 37 -18.46 13.81 29.63
N SER A 38 -17.37 13.40 30.29
CA SER A 38 -17.48 12.73 31.59
C SER A 38 -18.11 13.66 32.64
N PRO A 39 -18.82 13.11 33.65
CA PRO A 39 -19.43 13.92 34.70
C PRO A 39 -18.47 14.89 35.39
N GLN A 40 -17.20 14.51 35.56
CA GLN A 40 -16.17 15.36 36.17
C GLN A 40 -15.79 16.56 35.29
N LEU A 41 -15.76 16.40 33.96
CA LEU A 41 -15.50 17.51 33.04
C LEU A 41 -16.71 18.43 32.92
N GLN A 42 -17.93 17.86 32.98
CA GLN A 42 -19.17 18.65 33.03
C GLN A 42 -19.21 19.50 34.31
N GLU A 43 -18.89 18.92 35.47
CA GLU A 43 -18.81 19.64 36.74
C GLU A 43 -17.74 20.75 36.71
N SER A 44 -16.58 20.47 36.11
CA SER A 44 -15.53 21.48 35.94
C SER A 44 -15.98 22.65 35.07
N ASP A 45 -16.73 22.38 33.99
CA ASP A 45 -17.36 23.41 33.16
C ASP A 45 -18.42 24.21 33.95
N LEU A 46 -19.28 23.55 34.72
CA LEU A 46 -20.30 24.21 35.54
C LEU A 46 -19.66 25.19 36.56
N GLN A 47 -18.60 24.75 37.23
CA GLN A 47 -17.85 25.60 38.16
C GLN A 47 -17.22 26.80 37.47
N ALA A 48 -16.56 26.59 36.31
CA ALA A 48 -15.97 27.69 35.55
C ALA A 48 -17.04 28.66 35.02
N ARG A 49 -18.20 28.16 34.58
CA ARG A 49 -19.31 28.99 34.10
C ARG A 49 -19.94 29.85 35.19
N SER A 50 -19.92 29.40 36.45
CA SER A 50 -20.44 30.19 37.58
C SER A 50 -19.71 31.52 37.76
N LEU A 51 -18.46 31.62 37.26
CA LEU A 51 -17.63 32.82 37.29
C LEU A 51 -17.82 33.72 36.06
N LEU A 52 -18.55 33.28 35.04
CA LEU A 52 -18.84 34.06 33.85
C LEU A 52 -20.02 35.02 34.06
N SER A 53 -20.00 36.16 33.38
CA SER A 53 -21.20 37.01 33.27
C SER A 53 -22.32 36.25 32.55
N LYS A 54 -23.59 36.53 32.89
CA LYS A 54 -24.76 35.89 32.24
C LYS A 54 -24.88 36.20 30.74
N GLU A 55 -24.23 37.27 30.29
CA GLU A 55 -24.22 37.72 28.89
C GLU A 55 -23.05 37.11 28.08
N SER A 56 -22.19 36.31 28.73
CA SER A 56 -21.02 35.70 28.08
C SER A 56 -21.43 34.73 26.97
N GLN A 57 -21.16 35.10 25.72
CA GLN A 57 -21.33 34.22 24.57
C GLN A 57 -20.05 33.40 24.29
N PHE A 58 -20.22 32.15 23.88
CA PHE A 58 -19.12 31.28 23.43
C PHE A 58 -19.67 30.07 22.65
N THR A 59 -18.84 29.50 21.77
CA THR A 59 -19.19 28.34 20.93
C THR A 59 -18.27 27.15 21.17
N ILE A 60 -17.00 27.38 21.52
CA ILE A 60 -16.03 26.33 21.84
C ILE A 60 -15.57 26.44 23.29
N ILE A 61 -15.43 25.30 23.95
CA ILE A 61 -14.84 25.15 25.28
C ILE A 61 -13.50 24.43 25.14
N LYS A 62 -12.46 25.00 25.74
CA LYS A 62 -11.10 24.47 25.76
C LYS A 62 -10.71 24.09 27.18
N PHE A 63 -10.45 22.81 27.41
CA PHE A 63 -9.89 22.28 28.66
C PHE A 63 -8.37 22.16 28.53
N ASN A 64 -7.62 22.90 29.37
CA ASN A 64 -6.16 22.80 29.40
C ASN A 64 -5.72 21.54 30.16
N TYR A 65 -4.72 20.82 29.65
CA TYR A 65 -4.22 19.58 30.28
C TYR A 65 -3.32 19.80 31.48
N GLU A 66 -2.59 20.91 31.52
CA GLU A 66 -1.52 21.18 32.48
C GLU A 66 -1.94 22.19 33.54
N GLN A 67 -2.79 23.15 33.16
CA GLN A 67 -3.27 24.21 34.05
C GLN A 67 -4.76 23.99 34.34
N PRO A 68 -5.25 24.27 35.56
CA PRO A 68 -6.67 24.20 35.92
C PRO A 68 -7.43 25.39 35.32
N LYS A 69 -7.37 25.52 33.99
CA LYS A 69 -7.92 26.63 33.22
C LYS A 69 -8.85 26.10 32.15
N ILE A 70 -10.02 26.71 32.08
CA ILE A 70 -10.99 26.49 31.01
C ILE A 70 -11.10 27.78 30.22
N SER A 71 -11.05 27.69 28.89
CA SER A 71 -11.22 28.85 28.02
C SER A 71 -12.48 28.69 27.17
N TYR A 72 -13.32 29.71 27.20
CA TYR A 72 -14.53 29.85 26.41
C TYR A 72 -14.23 30.75 25.22
N LEU A 73 -14.37 30.20 24.01
CA LEU A 73 -14.00 30.87 22.77
C LEU A 73 -15.27 31.13 21.96
N PHE A 74 -15.46 32.36 21.51
CA PHE A 74 -16.63 32.73 20.73
C PHE A 74 -16.31 32.92 19.26
N TYR A 75 -16.95 32.09 18.44
CA TYR A 75 -16.94 32.14 16.98
C TYR A 75 -18.38 32.35 16.52
N PRO A 76 -18.84 33.61 16.31
CA PRO A 76 -20.23 33.90 15.98
C PRO A 76 -20.69 33.21 14.70
N ASP A 77 -19.78 33.09 13.72
CA ASP A 77 -20.04 32.47 12.42
C ASP A 77 -19.65 30.98 12.38
N PHE A 78 -19.73 30.27 13.51
CA PHE A 78 -19.29 28.87 13.59
C PHE A 78 -19.93 27.97 12.54
N ASP A 79 -21.22 28.18 12.25
CA ASP A 79 -21.94 27.39 11.25
C ASP A 79 -21.75 27.92 9.82
N THR A 80 -21.66 29.24 9.66
CA THR A 80 -21.78 29.95 8.37
C THR A 80 -20.45 30.31 7.72
N ASP A 81 -19.37 30.56 8.48
CA ASP A 81 -18.02 30.75 7.93
C ASP A 81 -17.31 29.39 7.90
N PRO A 82 -16.76 28.95 6.76
CA PRO A 82 -15.91 27.76 6.66
C PRO A 82 -14.83 27.70 7.76
N HIS A 83 -14.15 28.83 8.02
CA HIS A 83 -13.03 28.97 8.95
C HIS A 83 -13.24 30.20 9.82
N PRO A 84 -14.17 30.14 10.79
CA PRO A 84 -14.63 31.31 11.53
C PRO A 84 -13.48 31.92 12.34
N ALA A 85 -13.45 33.24 12.39
CA ALA A 85 -12.52 33.99 13.23
C ALA A 85 -13.00 34.06 14.68
N LEU A 86 -12.05 34.01 15.61
CA LEU A 86 -12.30 34.20 17.03
C LEU A 86 -12.67 35.66 17.27
N HIS A 87 -13.84 35.92 17.86
CA HIS A 87 -14.25 37.27 18.29
C HIS A 87 -13.68 37.61 19.66
N HIS A 88 -13.90 36.74 20.64
CA HIS A 88 -13.36 36.92 21.98
C HIS A 88 -13.09 35.59 22.66
N SER A 89 -12.19 35.62 23.64
CA SER A 89 -11.93 34.50 24.53
C SER A 89 -12.05 34.93 25.98
N ILE A 90 -12.69 34.09 26.79
CA ILE A 90 -12.77 34.22 28.23
C ILE A 90 -12.05 33.03 28.85
N GLN A 91 -10.94 33.29 29.55
CA GLN A 91 -10.21 32.25 30.27
C GLN A 91 -10.52 32.34 31.76
N VAL A 92 -10.99 31.23 32.32
CA VAL A 92 -11.28 31.08 33.74
C VAL A 92 -10.16 30.24 34.36
N ASP A 93 -9.50 30.78 35.38
CA ASP A 93 -8.60 30.02 36.24
C ASP A 93 -9.40 29.49 37.44
N LEU A 94 -9.64 28.18 37.48
CA LEU A 94 -10.46 27.53 38.51
C LEU A 94 -9.81 27.59 39.89
N LYS A 95 -8.47 27.69 39.96
CA LYS A 95 -7.75 27.73 41.24
C LYS A 95 -7.68 29.14 41.80
N ALA A 96 -7.40 30.13 40.94
CA ALA A 96 -7.33 31.53 41.33
C ALA A 96 -8.71 32.20 41.37
N GLN A 97 -9.76 31.56 40.83
CA GLN A 97 -11.09 32.13 40.63
C GLN A 97 -11.05 33.48 39.89
N THR A 98 -10.15 33.60 38.93
CA THR A 98 -9.99 34.82 38.12
C THR A 98 -10.46 34.58 36.70
N VAL A 99 -10.97 35.63 36.08
CA VAL A 99 -11.47 35.62 34.70
C VAL A 99 -10.68 36.62 33.88
N GLN A 100 -10.12 36.18 32.76
CA GLN A 100 -9.40 37.01 31.81
C GLN A 100 -10.14 37.07 30.49
N HIS A 101 -10.43 38.29 30.03
CA HIS A 101 -11.07 38.53 28.75
C HIS A 101 -10.03 39.00 27.73
N ARG A 102 -10.17 38.54 26.49
CA ARG A 102 -9.40 39.04 25.36
C ARG A 102 -10.31 39.17 24.15
N ASP A 103 -10.32 40.36 23.57
CA ASP A 103 -11.07 40.70 22.38
C ASP A 103 -10.16 40.64 21.14
N TYR A 104 -10.69 40.09 20.06
CA TYR A 104 -10.02 39.88 18.78
C TYR A 104 -10.83 40.44 17.61
N GLN A 105 -12.00 41.06 17.84
CA GLN A 105 -12.86 41.63 16.78
C GLN A 105 -12.11 42.61 15.87
N ASN A 106 -11.27 43.46 16.46
CA ASN A 106 -10.46 44.43 15.72
C ASN A 106 -9.05 43.91 15.38
N SER A 107 -8.78 42.61 15.58
CA SER A 107 -7.49 42.03 15.22
C SER A 107 -7.37 41.96 13.70
N PRO A 108 -6.29 42.47 13.09
CA PRO A 108 -6.06 42.32 11.65
C PRO A 108 -5.66 40.89 11.26
N ASN A 109 -5.40 40.00 12.23
CA ASN A 109 -5.05 38.61 12.00
C ASN A 109 -5.57 37.71 13.14
N PRO A 110 -6.90 37.53 13.28
CA PRO A 110 -7.46 36.75 14.36
C PRO A 110 -7.14 35.25 14.20
N PRO A 111 -7.09 34.49 15.30
CA PRO A 111 -7.11 33.03 15.23
C PRO A 111 -8.38 32.53 14.53
N ILE A 112 -8.27 31.45 13.76
CA ILE A 112 -9.41 30.84 13.07
C ILE A 112 -9.56 29.37 13.46
N LEU A 113 -10.77 28.81 13.26
CA LEU A 113 -10.99 27.36 13.36
C LEU A 113 -10.91 26.70 12.01
N HIS A 114 -10.41 25.47 12.01
CA HIS A 114 -10.47 24.53 10.90
C HIS A 114 -10.80 23.15 11.45
N ARG A 115 -11.32 22.27 10.59
CA ARG A 115 -11.78 20.92 10.97
C ARG A 115 -12.93 20.93 11.97
N LYS A 116 -14.00 21.67 11.63
CA LYS A 116 -15.14 21.90 12.54
C LYS A 116 -15.85 20.60 12.95
N GLU A 117 -15.80 19.57 12.11
CA GLU A 117 -16.37 18.24 12.38
C GLU A 117 -15.76 17.57 13.63
N THR A 118 -14.52 17.93 14.00
CA THR A 118 -13.84 17.35 15.16
C THR A 118 -14.33 17.88 16.51
N PHE A 119 -15.06 19.01 16.53
CA PHE A 119 -15.53 19.63 17.78
C PHE A 119 -16.97 19.25 18.15
N VAL A 120 -17.73 18.70 17.19
CA VAL A 120 -19.17 18.39 17.33
C VAL A 120 -19.43 16.89 17.28
N ASN A 121 -20.67 16.48 17.59
CA ASN A 121 -21.10 15.07 17.47
C ASN A 121 -21.53 14.75 16.02
N LEU A 122 -21.62 13.46 15.68
CA LEU A 122 -22.11 12.96 14.39
C LEU A 122 -23.53 13.45 14.04
N ASP A 123 -24.38 13.64 15.06
CA ASP A 123 -25.76 14.10 14.90
C ASP A 123 -25.89 15.62 14.75
N TYR A 124 -24.77 16.36 14.75
CA TYR A 124 -24.80 17.80 14.59
C TYR A 124 -25.28 18.18 13.18
N PRO A 125 -26.21 19.14 12.99
CA PRO A 125 -26.85 19.40 11.70
C PRO A 125 -25.88 19.63 10.53
N ASN A 126 -24.77 20.33 10.80
CA ASN A 126 -23.75 20.64 9.79
C ASN A 126 -22.55 19.69 9.81
N TYR A 127 -22.61 18.56 10.53
CA TYR A 127 -21.48 17.61 10.65
C TYR A 127 -20.96 17.17 9.28
N GLN A 128 -21.86 16.73 8.40
CA GLN A 128 -21.51 16.25 7.06
C GLN A 128 -20.91 17.36 6.20
N LEU A 129 -21.45 18.57 6.28
CA LEU A 129 -20.90 19.74 5.56
C LEU A 129 -19.47 20.04 6.00
N PHE A 130 -19.21 20.04 7.31
CA PHE A 130 -17.87 20.29 7.85
C PHE A 130 -16.88 19.16 7.51
N ALA A 131 -17.33 17.91 7.59
CA ALA A 131 -16.50 16.75 7.24
C ALA A 131 -16.13 16.74 5.75
N GLN A 132 -17.08 17.11 4.88
CA GLN A 132 -16.84 17.25 3.45
C GLN A 132 -15.84 18.36 3.13
N LEU A 133 -16.00 19.55 3.73
CA LEU A 133 -15.04 20.64 3.59
C LEU A 133 -13.64 20.20 4.05
N THR A 134 -13.51 19.63 5.24
CA THR A 134 -12.22 19.13 5.73
C THR A 134 -11.60 18.12 4.78
N LYS A 135 -12.39 17.21 4.22
CA LYS A 135 -11.92 16.24 3.23
C LYS A 135 -11.39 16.94 1.97
N GLN A 136 -12.09 17.95 1.45
CA GLN A 136 -11.63 18.74 0.30
C GLN A 136 -10.28 19.43 0.59
N GLU A 137 -10.16 20.03 1.77
CA GLU A 137 -8.95 20.75 2.18
C GLU A 137 -7.75 19.82 2.45
N GLU A 138 -8.01 18.64 3.02
CA GLU A 138 -7.01 17.58 3.18
C GLU A 138 -6.51 17.09 1.82
N VAL A 139 -7.41 16.89 0.86
CA VAL A 139 -7.07 16.47 -0.52
C VAL A 139 -6.19 17.50 -1.24
N ILE A 140 -6.47 18.80 -1.05
CA ILE A 140 -5.69 19.89 -1.66
C ILE A 140 -4.33 20.07 -0.96
N GLY A 141 -4.14 19.49 0.22
CA GLY A 141 -2.92 19.62 1.02
C GLY A 141 -2.87 20.92 1.83
N LEU A 142 -4.02 21.60 2.04
CA LEU A 142 -4.09 22.86 2.80
C LEU A 142 -3.71 22.69 4.28
N PHE A 143 -3.62 21.45 4.79
CA PHE A 143 -3.16 21.15 6.14
C PHE A 143 -1.69 20.73 6.25
N HIS A 144 -0.90 20.79 5.17
CA HIS A 144 0.54 20.62 5.27
C HIS A 144 1.13 21.71 6.19
N GLU A 145 2.04 21.40 7.11
CA GLU A 145 2.57 22.37 8.09
C GLU A 145 1.49 23.18 8.85
N THR A 146 0.68 22.51 9.67
CA THR A 146 -0.45 23.11 10.43
C THR A 146 -0.08 24.24 11.39
N ARG A 147 1.20 24.54 11.59
CA ARG A 147 1.68 25.58 12.52
C ARG A 147 1.42 27.00 12.03
N ILE A 148 1.31 27.22 10.72
CA ILE A 148 1.19 28.56 10.12
C ILE A 148 -0.25 28.95 9.75
N ILE A 149 -1.17 27.99 9.72
CA ILE A 149 -2.56 28.17 9.28
C ILE A 149 -3.55 28.52 10.39
N GLY A 150 -3.09 28.68 11.63
CA GLY A 150 -3.96 28.95 12.78
C GLY A 150 -4.51 30.38 12.85
N THR A 151 -4.19 31.24 11.89
CA THR A 151 -4.58 32.66 11.86
C THR A 151 -5.11 33.05 10.48
N ARG A 152 -6.00 34.04 10.40
CA ARG A 152 -6.67 34.45 9.16
C ARG A 152 -5.68 34.73 8.02
N LYS A 153 -4.65 35.56 8.24
CA LYS A 153 -3.61 35.86 7.24
C LYS A 153 -2.80 34.64 6.85
N GLY A 154 -2.45 33.78 7.81
CA GLY A 154 -1.72 32.54 7.52
C GLY A 154 -2.54 31.57 6.68
N TRP A 155 -3.85 31.56 6.87
CA TRP A 155 -4.79 30.80 6.06
C TRP A 155 -5.03 31.43 4.69
N GLU A 156 -5.23 32.74 4.60
CA GLU A 156 -5.35 33.45 3.32
C GLU A 156 -4.09 33.30 2.48
N GLN A 157 -2.91 33.39 3.08
CA GLN A 157 -1.64 33.11 2.41
C GLN A 157 -1.60 31.65 1.93
N ARG A 158 -2.06 30.69 2.73
CA ARG A 158 -2.15 29.28 2.33
C ARG A 158 -3.10 29.10 1.15
N LEU A 159 -4.26 29.73 1.17
CA LEU A 159 -5.22 29.72 0.08
C LEU A 159 -4.62 30.35 -1.19
N GLN A 160 -3.89 31.46 -1.06
CA GLN A 160 -3.16 32.10 -2.16
C GLN A 160 -2.02 31.23 -2.72
N GLU A 161 -1.22 30.60 -1.86
CA GLU A 161 -0.13 29.68 -2.23
C GLU A 161 -0.63 28.49 -3.07
N TYR A 162 -1.87 28.06 -2.80
CA TYR A 162 -2.52 26.93 -3.47
C TYR A 162 -3.56 27.37 -4.51
N HIS A 163 -3.69 28.68 -4.77
CA HIS A 163 -4.61 29.28 -5.74
C HIS A 163 -6.07 28.82 -5.60
N VAL A 164 -6.55 28.76 -4.36
CA VAL A 164 -7.91 28.35 -4.01
C VAL A 164 -8.59 29.40 -3.12
N GLU A 165 -9.90 29.42 -3.15
CA GLU A 165 -10.79 30.24 -2.34
C GLU A 165 -11.86 29.34 -1.70
N LEU A 166 -12.47 29.83 -0.62
CA LEU A 166 -13.57 29.14 0.03
C LEU A 166 -14.88 29.85 -0.29
N LYS A 167 -15.85 29.11 -0.83
CA LYS A 167 -17.20 29.62 -1.09
C LYS A 167 -18.22 28.60 -0.60
N GLU A 168 -19.09 29.02 0.33
CA GLU A 168 -20.17 28.19 0.86
C GLU A 168 -19.70 26.81 1.37
N HIS A 169 -18.60 26.78 2.13
CA HIS A 169 -17.95 25.57 2.67
C HIS A 169 -17.52 24.57 1.59
N GLN A 170 -17.21 25.08 0.41
CA GLN A 170 -16.55 24.34 -0.65
C GLN A 170 -15.27 25.06 -1.06
N VAL A 171 -14.25 24.27 -1.37
CA VAL A 171 -13.01 24.80 -1.95
C VAL A 171 -13.22 25.00 -3.45
N ILE A 172 -13.07 26.24 -3.90
CA ILE A 172 -13.14 26.65 -5.31
C ILE A 172 -11.78 27.18 -5.76
N SER A 173 -11.47 27.15 -7.05
CA SER A 173 -10.21 27.74 -7.54
C SER A 173 -10.40 29.20 -7.95
N SER A 174 -9.50 30.05 -7.49
CA SER A 174 -9.44 31.46 -7.92
C SER A 174 -8.74 31.55 -9.27
N PRO A 175 -9.38 32.07 -10.33
CA PRO A 175 -8.66 32.37 -11.56
C PRO A 175 -7.63 33.49 -11.30
N PRO A 176 -6.47 33.50 -11.99
CA PRO A 176 -5.51 34.58 -11.86
C PRO A 176 -6.17 35.90 -12.28
N GLN A 177 -6.12 36.93 -11.43
CA GLN A 177 -6.59 38.28 -11.77
C GLN A 177 -5.74 38.84 -12.92
N ILE A 178 -6.24 38.69 -14.14
CA ILE A 178 -5.80 39.47 -15.29
C ILE A 178 -6.53 40.81 -15.19
N GLY A 179 -5.76 41.89 -15.10
CA GLY A 179 -6.28 43.25 -15.06
C GLY A 179 -7.21 43.55 -16.23
N THR A 180 -8.43 43.98 -15.89
CA THR A 180 -9.36 44.83 -16.64
C THR A 180 -9.12 45.00 -18.15
N ARG A 181 -10.02 44.42 -18.96
CA ARG A 181 -10.89 45.13 -19.93
C ARG A 181 -11.74 44.16 -20.77
N GLY A 182 -13.07 44.38 -20.72
CA GLY A 182 -13.97 44.23 -21.87
C GLY A 182 -14.66 42.87 -22.08
N ASP A 183 -15.99 42.90 -21.99
CA ASP A 183 -17.00 41.89 -22.36
C ASP A 183 -16.60 40.84 -23.42
N GLY A 184 -16.89 39.57 -23.10
CA GLY A 184 -16.91 38.48 -24.07
C GLY A 184 -16.95 37.09 -23.44
N LEU A 185 -18.17 36.57 -23.22
CA LEU A 185 -18.60 35.15 -23.26
C LEU A 185 -17.79 34.05 -22.52
N LYS A 186 -18.56 33.20 -21.82
CA LYS A 186 -18.21 31.86 -21.32
C LYS A 186 -17.28 31.08 -22.28
N GLU A 187 -15.99 30.97 -21.97
CA GLU A 187 -15.15 29.87 -22.44
C GLU A 187 -14.68 29.07 -21.23
N GLY A 188 -15.14 27.82 -21.12
CA GLY A 188 -14.63 26.87 -20.14
C GLY A 188 -13.13 26.68 -20.34
N ILE A 189 -12.40 26.44 -19.25
CA ILE A 189 -10.97 26.14 -19.29
C ILE A 189 -10.74 25.04 -20.33
N LYS A 190 -10.03 25.38 -21.42
CA LYS A 190 -9.70 24.43 -22.49
C LYS A 190 -8.66 23.45 -21.96
N ILE A 191 -9.12 22.27 -21.54
CA ILE A 191 -8.25 21.20 -21.03
C ILE A 191 -7.55 20.52 -22.21
N ASP A 192 -6.23 20.62 -22.25
CA ASP A 192 -5.38 20.03 -23.28
C ASP A 192 -5.04 18.58 -22.90
N ARG A 193 -6.04 17.68 -22.88
CA ARG A 193 -5.88 16.27 -22.47
C ARG A 193 -4.71 15.56 -23.19
N HIS A 194 -4.47 15.91 -24.45
CA HIS A 194 -3.39 15.36 -25.28
C HIS A 194 -1.98 15.59 -24.69
N LYS A 195 -1.78 16.59 -23.83
CA LYS A 195 -0.49 16.88 -23.18
C LYS A 195 -0.20 15.98 -21.97
N ALA A 196 -1.16 15.16 -21.54
CA ALA A 196 -0.96 14.18 -20.47
C ALA A 196 -0.25 12.89 -20.97
N ALA A 197 -0.20 12.66 -22.28
CA ALA A 197 0.57 11.58 -22.87
C ALA A 197 2.07 11.87 -22.74
N ILE A 198 2.83 10.89 -22.22
CA ILE A 198 4.27 11.01 -21.98
C ILE A 198 5.01 9.96 -22.81
N HIS A 199 6.11 10.36 -23.44
CA HIS A 199 7.06 9.44 -24.06
C HIS A 199 7.80 8.61 -23.01
N ARG A 200 7.77 7.29 -23.13
CA ARG A 200 8.47 6.36 -22.24
C ARG A 200 9.33 5.34 -23.01
N PRO A 201 10.52 5.01 -22.47
CA PRO A 201 11.43 4.06 -23.12
C PRO A 201 10.99 2.60 -22.99
N ASP A 202 9.98 2.31 -22.15
CA ASP A 202 9.49 0.95 -21.85
C ASP A 202 7.97 0.85 -21.98
N LEU A 203 7.42 -0.37 -21.87
CA LEU A 203 5.97 -0.59 -21.76
C LEU A 203 5.39 0.17 -20.56
N SER A 204 4.12 0.59 -20.67
CA SER A 204 3.39 1.05 -19.49
C SER A 204 3.36 -0.01 -18.40
N LYS A 205 3.39 0.44 -17.15
CA LYS A 205 3.20 -0.43 -15.99
C LYS A 205 1.97 -1.35 -16.13
N PRO A 206 0.75 -0.89 -16.47
CA PRO A 206 -0.41 -1.76 -16.65
C PRO A 206 -0.20 -2.86 -17.72
N VAL A 207 0.35 -2.51 -18.89
CA VAL A 207 0.58 -3.46 -19.98
C VAL A 207 1.73 -4.43 -19.64
N ARG A 208 2.80 -3.95 -19.02
CA ARG A 208 3.90 -4.78 -18.51
C ARG A 208 3.38 -5.82 -17.50
N LEU A 209 2.58 -5.39 -16.53
CA LEU A 209 2.00 -6.30 -15.53
C LEU A 209 1.09 -7.35 -16.16
N ALA A 210 0.33 -6.99 -17.21
CA ALA A 210 -0.50 -7.96 -17.94
C ALA A 210 0.34 -8.99 -18.71
N LEU A 211 1.48 -8.55 -19.28
CA LEU A 211 2.45 -9.43 -19.93
C LEU A 211 3.13 -10.36 -18.92
N GLU A 212 3.63 -9.84 -17.80
CA GLU A 212 4.24 -10.61 -16.71
C GLU A 212 3.25 -11.58 -16.06
N ALA A 213 1.97 -11.24 -16.05
CA ALA A 213 0.88 -12.11 -15.61
C ALA A 213 0.56 -13.27 -16.58
N GLY A 214 1.17 -13.30 -17.77
CA GLY A 214 0.92 -14.33 -18.78
C GLY A 214 -0.45 -14.22 -19.45
N LEU A 215 -1.08 -13.03 -19.46
CA LEU A 215 -2.37 -12.83 -20.13
C LEU A 215 -2.25 -12.84 -21.65
N PHE A 216 -1.08 -12.49 -22.19
CA PHE A 216 -0.78 -12.51 -23.61
C PHE A 216 -0.38 -13.93 -24.04
N THR A 217 -1.35 -14.72 -24.50
CA THR A 217 -1.13 -16.03 -25.11
C THR A 217 -0.74 -15.90 -26.57
N GLU A 218 -0.12 -16.94 -27.15
CA GLU A 218 0.20 -16.95 -28.59
C GLU A 218 -1.02 -16.61 -29.45
N GLY A 219 -0.84 -15.71 -30.43
CA GLY A 219 -1.92 -15.21 -31.29
C GLY A 219 -2.82 -14.15 -30.64
N ALA A 220 -2.58 -13.75 -29.39
CA ALA A 220 -3.44 -12.80 -28.70
C ALA A 220 -3.53 -11.45 -29.42
N THR A 221 -4.73 -10.87 -29.44
CA THR A 221 -5.00 -9.52 -29.97
C THR A 221 -5.01 -8.47 -28.86
N PHE A 222 -4.40 -7.31 -29.11
CA PHE A 222 -4.28 -6.20 -28.18
C PHE A 222 -4.81 -4.90 -28.78
N PHE A 223 -5.60 -4.16 -27.99
CA PHE A 223 -6.09 -2.84 -28.38
C PHE A 223 -5.82 -1.81 -27.29
N ASP A 224 -5.16 -0.71 -27.63
CA ASP A 224 -4.88 0.40 -26.71
C ASP A 224 -5.87 1.55 -26.95
N TYR A 225 -6.88 1.67 -26.08
CA TYR A 225 -7.85 2.75 -26.10
C TYR A 225 -7.18 3.97 -25.48
N GLY A 226 -7.16 5.14 -26.12
CA GLY A 226 -6.42 6.30 -25.62
C GLY A 226 -4.89 6.16 -25.69
N CYS A 227 -4.37 5.58 -26.78
CA CYS A 227 -2.97 5.15 -26.90
C CYS A 227 -1.92 6.29 -26.94
N GLY A 228 -2.34 7.56 -27.01
CA GLY A 228 -1.44 8.69 -27.19
C GLY A 228 -0.56 8.52 -28.43
N HIS A 229 0.76 8.53 -28.23
CA HIS A 229 1.74 8.30 -29.31
C HIS A 229 1.80 6.84 -29.81
N GLY A 230 1.18 5.88 -29.10
CA GLY A 230 1.10 4.48 -29.50
C GLY A 230 2.36 3.65 -29.20
N GLU A 231 3.10 3.98 -28.15
CA GLU A 231 4.31 3.25 -27.75
C GLU A 231 4.03 1.82 -27.28
N ASP A 232 2.95 1.62 -26.51
CA ASP A 232 2.56 0.27 -26.06
C ASP A 232 2.14 -0.60 -27.25
N ILE A 233 1.42 -0.04 -28.22
CA ILE A 233 1.06 -0.72 -29.49
C ILE A 233 2.31 -1.23 -30.20
N LYS A 234 3.31 -0.35 -30.40
CA LYS A 234 4.56 -0.70 -31.08
C LYS A 234 5.29 -1.83 -30.34
N ARG A 235 5.47 -1.70 -29.03
CA ARG A 235 6.23 -2.66 -28.22
C ARG A 235 5.55 -4.02 -28.05
N ILE A 236 4.23 -4.06 -28.09
CA ILE A 236 3.47 -5.31 -28.11
C ILE A 236 3.56 -5.96 -29.50
N SER A 237 3.52 -5.16 -30.57
CA SER A 237 3.75 -5.65 -31.94
C SER A 237 5.16 -6.23 -32.12
N ASP A 238 6.19 -5.56 -31.59
CA ASP A 238 7.59 -6.01 -31.61
C ASP A 238 7.78 -7.37 -30.89
N ARG A 239 6.82 -7.77 -30.03
CA ARG A 239 6.80 -9.08 -29.34
C ARG A 239 5.97 -10.15 -30.08
N GLY A 240 5.47 -9.85 -31.28
CA GLY A 240 4.75 -10.80 -32.14
C GLY A 240 3.23 -10.84 -31.94
N PHE A 241 2.65 -9.93 -31.15
CA PHE A 241 1.20 -9.87 -30.97
C PHE A 241 0.54 -8.91 -31.96
N THR A 242 -0.70 -9.21 -32.34
CA THR A 242 -1.49 -8.29 -33.17
C THR A 242 -1.95 -7.13 -32.30
N SER A 243 -1.48 -5.91 -32.59
CA SER A 243 -1.82 -4.72 -31.80
C SER A 243 -2.39 -3.58 -32.64
N ALA A 244 -3.39 -2.91 -32.09
CA ALA A 244 -3.98 -1.69 -32.65
C ALA A 244 -4.27 -0.70 -31.51
N GLY A 245 -4.69 0.52 -31.86
CA GLY A 245 -5.13 1.46 -30.85
C GLY A 245 -5.65 2.76 -31.44
N TRP A 246 -6.39 3.48 -30.61
CA TRP A 246 -7.11 4.69 -30.97
C TRP A 246 -6.79 5.79 -29.96
N ASP A 247 -6.73 7.04 -30.40
CA ASP A 247 -6.60 8.20 -29.52
C ASP A 247 -7.40 9.37 -30.10
N PRO A 248 -8.20 10.09 -29.29
CA PRO A 248 -9.04 11.17 -29.80
C PRO A 248 -8.27 12.33 -30.44
N TYR A 249 -6.98 12.49 -30.13
CA TYR A 249 -6.13 13.56 -30.65
C TYR A 249 -5.03 13.04 -31.59
N TYR A 250 -4.26 12.05 -31.15
CA TYR A 250 -3.09 11.56 -31.90
C TYR A 250 -3.44 10.58 -33.01
N ARG A 251 -4.56 9.85 -32.89
CA ARG A 251 -5.01 8.83 -33.85
C ARG A 251 -6.55 8.83 -34.02
N PRO A 252 -7.18 9.96 -34.37
CA PRO A 252 -8.63 10.07 -34.40
C PRO A 252 -9.29 9.25 -35.51
N GLN A 253 -8.54 8.99 -36.59
CA GLN A 253 -9.00 8.26 -37.79
C GLN A 253 -8.80 6.73 -37.66
N SER A 254 -8.21 6.24 -36.58
CA SER A 254 -8.03 4.80 -36.39
C SER A 254 -9.35 4.14 -35.98
N ASP A 255 -9.64 2.98 -36.56
CA ASP A 255 -10.82 2.21 -36.17
C ASP A 255 -10.69 1.69 -34.74
N ARG A 256 -11.83 1.68 -34.03
CA ARG A 256 -11.94 1.05 -32.72
C ARG A 256 -12.33 -0.41 -32.93
N THR A 257 -11.35 -1.31 -32.83
CA THR A 257 -11.53 -2.73 -33.11
C THR A 257 -11.57 -3.53 -31.82
N SER A 258 -12.41 -4.58 -31.78
CA SER A 258 -12.40 -5.52 -30.65
C SER A 258 -11.08 -6.28 -30.57
N ALA A 259 -10.65 -6.60 -29.34
CA ALA A 259 -9.45 -7.37 -29.06
C ALA A 259 -9.64 -8.23 -27.79
N GLU A 260 -8.84 -9.28 -27.67
CA GLU A 260 -8.79 -10.12 -26.48
C GLU A 260 -8.37 -9.33 -25.25
N ILE A 261 -7.37 -8.47 -25.40
CA ILE A 261 -6.86 -7.61 -24.33
C ILE A 261 -7.04 -6.16 -24.75
N VAL A 262 -7.80 -5.41 -23.96
CA VAL A 262 -7.96 -3.96 -24.16
C VAL A 262 -7.28 -3.22 -23.02
N ASN A 263 -6.44 -2.24 -23.34
CA ASN A 263 -5.86 -1.32 -22.37
C ASN A 263 -6.66 -0.02 -22.34
N PHE A 264 -7.15 0.35 -21.16
CA PHE A 264 -7.71 1.65 -20.81
C PHE A 264 -6.80 2.31 -19.78
N GLY A 265 -5.57 2.61 -20.22
CA GLY A 265 -4.45 2.94 -19.34
C GLY A 265 -4.33 4.43 -19.03
N TYR A 266 -4.54 4.83 -17.77
CA TYR A 266 -4.40 6.22 -17.29
C TYR A 266 -5.30 7.26 -17.97
N ILE A 267 -6.42 6.82 -18.56
CA ILE A 267 -7.36 7.68 -19.29
C ILE A 267 -8.45 8.20 -18.36
N ILE A 268 -8.91 7.34 -17.46
CA ILE A 268 -10.00 7.67 -16.54
C ILE A 268 -9.67 8.89 -15.68
N ASN A 269 -8.39 9.09 -15.35
CA ASN A 269 -7.92 10.23 -14.60
C ASN A 269 -7.79 11.52 -15.41
N VAL A 270 -7.79 11.48 -16.75
CA VAL A 270 -7.60 12.70 -17.57
C VAL A 270 -8.90 13.22 -18.20
N ILE A 271 -10.02 12.50 -18.03
CA ILE A 271 -11.34 12.94 -18.50
C ILE A 271 -12.06 13.67 -17.36
N GLU A 272 -12.32 14.96 -17.51
CA GLU A 272 -12.96 15.79 -16.47
C GLU A 272 -14.45 15.50 -16.30
N SER A 273 -15.16 15.21 -17.39
CA SER A 273 -16.60 14.92 -17.36
C SER A 273 -16.86 13.52 -16.82
N GLN A 274 -17.64 13.41 -15.75
CA GLN A 274 -18.00 12.11 -15.15
C GLN A 274 -18.83 11.24 -16.11
N ILE A 275 -19.70 11.87 -16.91
CA ILE A 275 -20.52 11.19 -17.92
C ILE A 275 -19.62 10.62 -19.01
N GLU A 276 -18.67 11.43 -19.51
CA GLU A 276 -17.74 10.98 -20.54
C GLU A 276 -16.79 9.89 -20.01
N ARG A 277 -16.31 9.99 -18.76
CA ARG A 277 -15.52 8.93 -18.11
C ARG A 277 -16.26 7.60 -18.13
N ARG A 278 -17.54 7.64 -17.73
CA ARG A 278 -18.40 6.45 -17.68
C ARG A 278 -18.57 5.86 -19.08
N GLU A 279 -18.91 6.69 -20.07
CA GLU A 279 -19.07 6.24 -21.46
C GLU A 279 -17.79 5.68 -22.06
N ALA A 280 -16.64 6.31 -21.81
CA ALA A 280 -15.34 5.85 -22.32
C ALA A 280 -14.97 4.48 -21.73
N LEU A 281 -15.20 4.29 -20.43
CA LEU A 281 -14.98 3.00 -19.77
C LEU A 281 -15.91 1.91 -20.34
N ILE A 282 -17.19 2.21 -20.57
CA ILE A 282 -18.14 1.29 -21.20
C ILE A 282 -17.71 0.94 -22.64
N LYS A 283 -17.31 1.93 -23.44
CA LYS A 283 -16.84 1.71 -24.82
C LYS A 283 -15.57 0.85 -24.87
N ALA A 284 -14.62 1.08 -23.95
CA ALA A 284 -13.43 0.23 -23.84
C ALA A 284 -13.81 -1.21 -23.45
N TRP A 285 -14.79 -1.38 -22.55
CA TRP A 285 -15.31 -2.69 -22.19
C TRP A 285 -15.98 -3.39 -23.37
N GLU A 286 -16.81 -2.73 -24.17
CA GLU A 286 -17.46 -3.28 -25.36
C GLU A 286 -16.46 -3.86 -26.38
N LEU A 287 -15.28 -3.26 -26.50
CA LEU A 287 -14.20 -3.77 -27.37
C LEU A 287 -13.46 -4.99 -26.79
N THR A 288 -13.64 -5.26 -25.50
CA THR A 288 -12.90 -6.31 -24.77
C THR A 288 -13.54 -7.68 -24.94
N GLN A 289 -12.79 -8.65 -25.46
CA GLN A 289 -13.24 -10.04 -25.58
C GLN A 289 -12.82 -10.92 -24.38
N LYS A 290 -11.66 -10.69 -23.75
CA LYS A 290 -11.21 -11.46 -22.57
C LYS A 290 -10.92 -10.59 -21.35
N VAL A 291 -9.98 -9.64 -21.45
CA VAL A 291 -9.50 -8.84 -20.30
C VAL A 291 -9.40 -7.36 -20.64
N LEU A 292 -10.02 -6.53 -19.81
CA LEU A 292 -9.85 -5.08 -19.83
C LEU A 292 -8.88 -4.68 -18.73
N ILE A 293 -7.83 -3.96 -19.11
CA ILE A 293 -6.88 -3.37 -18.17
C ILE A 293 -7.33 -1.93 -17.91
N VAL A 294 -7.65 -1.61 -16.66
CA VAL A 294 -8.02 -0.25 -16.25
C VAL A 294 -6.95 0.28 -15.32
N SER A 295 -6.46 1.48 -15.58
CA SER A 295 -5.56 2.14 -14.63
C SER A 295 -5.80 3.63 -14.47
N ALA A 296 -5.49 4.12 -13.27
CA ALA A 296 -5.54 5.53 -12.92
C ALA A 296 -4.36 5.88 -12.00
N GLN A 297 -4.07 7.17 -11.86
CA GLN A 297 -3.14 7.60 -10.81
C GLN A 297 -3.85 7.53 -9.46
N VAL A 298 -3.20 6.88 -8.49
CA VAL A 298 -3.68 6.80 -7.10
C VAL A 298 -2.98 7.86 -6.26
N LEU A 299 -3.70 8.46 -5.31
CA LEU A 299 -3.14 9.40 -4.36
C LEU A 299 -2.18 8.64 -3.42
N ILE A 300 -0.90 8.94 -3.47
CA ILE A 300 0.14 8.32 -2.64
C ILE A 300 0.91 9.44 -1.93
N GLY A 301 0.27 10.10 -0.95
CA GLY A 301 0.87 11.22 -0.20
C GLY A 301 0.80 12.58 -0.92
N ASP A 302 1.42 13.60 -0.29
CA ASP A 302 1.23 15.02 -0.61
C ASP A 302 1.44 15.37 -2.09
N VAL A 303 0.41 15.95 -2.68
CA VAL A 303 0.39 16.46 -4.05
C VAL A 303 1.33 17.68 -4.13
N GLY A 304 2.25 17.67 -5.09
CA GLY A 304 3.27 18.73 -5.25
C GLY A 304 2.66 20.13 -5.49
N LYS A 305 3.38 21.16 -5.04
CA LYS A 305 3.03 22.59 -5.22
C LYS A 305 2.71 22.93 -6.68
N GLY A 306 1.59 23.63 -6.92
CA GLY A 306 1.27 24.27 -8.21
C GLY A 306 0.17 23.60 -9.06
N GLN A 307 -0.80 22.91 -8.46
CA GLN A 307 -1.93 22.27 -9.16
C GLN A 307 -3.25 22.93 -8.76
N ILE A 308 -4.12 23.25 -9.72
CA ILE A 308 -5.39 23.99 -9.52
C ILE A 308 -6.54 22.97 -9.40
N ALA A 309 -7.36 22.99 -8.37
CA ALA A 309 -8.53 22.10 -8.28
C ALA A 309 -9.55 22.39 -9.41
N TYR A 310 -10.05 21.36 -10.08
CA TYR A 310 -11.08 21.49 -11.12
C TYR A 310 -11.96 20.25 -11.11
N SER A 311 -13.30 20.38 -11.01
CA SER A 311 -14.21 19.24 -10.83
C SER A 311 -13.80 18.39 -9.60
N ASP A 312 -13.61 17.08 -9.76
CA ASP A 312 -13.15 16.13 -8.73
C ASP A 312 -11.66 15.75 -8.88
N GLY A 313 -10.86 16.57 -9.57
CA GLY A 313 -9.44 16.39 -9.79
C GLY A 313 -8.69 17.72 -9.81
N VAL A 314 -7.49 17.73 -10.40
CA VAL A 314 -6.62 18.90 -10.48
C VAL A 314 -6.17 19.17 -11.91
N VAL A 315 -6.03 20.43 -12.28
CA VAL A 315 -5.45 20.89 -13.53
C VAL A 315 -3.98 21.27 -13.28
N SER A 316 -3.09 20.65 -14.04
CA SER A 316 -1.65 20.93 -13.97
C SER A 316 -1.30 22.27 -14.63
N SER A 317 -0.09 22.77 -14.40
CA SER A 317 0.48 23.94 -15.10
C SER A 317 0.59 23.77 -16.62
N ARG A 318 0.36 22.57 -17.16
CA ARG A 318 0.28 22.27 -18.60
C ARG A 318 -1.16 22.27 -19.14
N ASN A 319 -2.15 22.73 -18.37
CA ASN A 319 -3.59 22.69 -18.66
C ASN A 319 -4.15 21.27 -18.87
N THR A 320 -3.62 20.27 -18.18
CA THR A 320 -4.15 18.88 -18.21
C THR A 320 -4.94 18.60 -16.93
N PHE A 321 -6.17 18.08 -17.03
CA PHE A 321 -6.92 17.56 -15.88
C PHE A 321 -6.35 16.20 -15.43
N GLN A 322 -6.32 15.99 -14.12
CA GLN A 322 -5.81 14.79 -13.48
C GLN A 322 -6.63 14.52 -12.21
N LYS A 323 -7.43 13.46 -12.19
CA LYS A 323 -8.03 12.92 -10.97
C LYS A 323 -7.10 11.91 -10.32
N TYR A 324 -6.78 12.15 -9.05
CA TYR A 324 -6.20 11.13 -8.18
C TYR A 324 -7.31 10.32 -7.53
N TYR A 325 -7.24 9.01 -7.66
CA TYR A 325 -8.19 8.09 -7.04
C TYR A 325 -7.62 7.54 -5.74
N GLU A 326 -8.48 7.25 -4.75
CA GLU A 326 -8.14 6.24 -3.76
C GLU A 326 -8.25 4.84 -4.39
N GLN A 327 -7.52 3.84 -3.88
CA GLN A 327 -7.55 2.49 -4.45
C GLN A 327 -8.97 1.92 -4.41
N GLU A 328 -9.62 2.00 -3.26
CA GLU A 328 -10.99 1.51 -3.05
C GLU A 328 -12.01 2.29 -3.89
N GLU A 329 -11.83 3.61 -4.02
CA GLU A 329 -12.68 4.47 -4.86
C GLU A 329 -12.62 4.02 -6.34
N LEU A 330 -11.41 3.78 -6.86
CA LEU A 330 -11.24 3.32 -8.24
C LEU A 330 -11.89 1.96 -8.46
N LYS A 331 -11.69 1.01 -7.54
CA LYS A 331 -12.35 -0.31 -7.61
C LYS A 331 -13.87 -0.17 -7.67
N LEU A 332 -14.45 0.55 -6.71
CA LEU A 332 -15.90 0.73 -6.62
C LEU A 332 -16.46 1.39 -7.88
N TYR A 333 -15.76 2.38 -8.43
CA TYR A 333 -16.15 3.02 -9.69
C TYR A 333 -16.16 2.01 -10.85
N ILE A 334 -15.09 1.24 -11.04
CA ILE A 334 -15.00 0.24 -12.12
C ILE A 334 -16.11 -0.80 -11.97
N ASP A 335 -16.27 -1.35 -10.78
CA ASP A 335 -17.24 -2.40 -10.49
C ASP A 335 -18.68 -1.94 -10.72
N GLN A 336 -19.02 -0.71 -10.30
CA GLN A 336 -20.36 -0.14 -10.49
C GLN A 336 -20.65 0.23 -11.95
N VAL A 337 -19.65 0.72 -12.68
CA VAL A 337 -19.83 1.08 -14.10
C VAL A 337 -19.98 -0.16 -14.96
N LEU A 338 -19.14 -1.17 -14.74
CA LEU A 338 -19.10 -2.38 -15.57
C LEU A 338 -20.00 -3.50 -15.05
N SER A 339 -20.48 -3.42 -13.81
CA SER A 339 -21.22 -4.49 -13.11
C SER A 339 -20.44 -5.81 -13.07
N VAL A 340 -19.11 -5.74 -12.98
CA VAL A 340 -18.18 -6.88 -12.93
C VAL A 340 -17.15 -6.61 -11.86
N ASP A 341 -16.84 -7.63 -11.04
CA ASP A 341 -15.82 -7.53 -10.00
C ASP A 341 -14.40 -7.44 -10.61
N SER A 342 -13.78 -6.27 -10.45
CA SER A 342 -12.42 -6.01 -10.91
C SER A 342 -11.36 -6.57 -9.97
N VAL A 343 -10.29 -7.13 -10.54
CA VAL A 343 -9.16 -7.73 -9.80
C VAL A 343 -8.04 -6.70 -9.65
N PRO A 344 -7.67 -6.27 -8.43
CA PRO A 344 -6.54 -5.38 -8.23
C PRO A 344 -5.22 -6.13 -8.49
N VAL A 345 -4.33 -5.51 -9.26
CA VAL A 345 -3.03 -6.08 -9.64
C VAL A 345 -1.89 -5.31 -9.00
N ALA A 346 -2.02 -3.99 -8.95
CA ALA A 346 -1.15 -3.06 -8.25
C ALA A 346 -1.95 -1.79 -7.89
N LEU A 347 -1.30 -0.85 -7.20
CA LEU A 347 -1.88 0.47 -6.95
C LEU A 347 -2.31 1.13 -8.26
N GLY A 348 -3.59 1.47 -8.33
CA GLY A 348 -4.23 2.13 -9.46
C GLY A 348 -4.39 1.25 -10.69
N ILE A 349 -4.23 -0.07 -10.59
CA ILE A 349 -4.25 -0.98 -11.76
C ILE A 349 -5.15 -2.19 -11.46
N TYR A 350 -6.16 -2.36 -12.31
CA TYR A 350 -7.18 -3.40 -12.22
C TYR A 350 -7.30 -4.17 -13.52
N PHE A 351 -7.50 -5.49 -13.42
CA PHE A 351 -7.92 -6.33 -14.55
C PHE A 351 -9.39 -6.72 -14.37
N VAL A 352 -10.17 -6.52 -15.43
CA VAL A 352 -11.58 -6.89 -15.47
C VAL A 352 -11.75 -8.00 -16.50
N PHE A 353 -12.18 -9.18 -16.05
CA PHE A 353 -12.30 -10.37 -16.88
C PHE A 353 -13.74 -10.53 -17.37
N ARG A 354 -13.90 -10.88 -18.65
CA ARG A 354 -15.22 -11.23 -19.22
C ARG A 354 -15.77 -12.53 -18.65
N ASP A 355 -14.89 -13.46 -18.32
CA ASP A 355 -15.20 -14.78 -17.77
C ASP A 355 -14.78 -14.85 -16.30
N GLU A 356 -15.75 -15.14 -15.42
CA GLU A 356 -15.52 -15.27 -13.99
C GLU A 356 -14.55 -16.42 -13.65
N MET A 357 -14.58 -17.53 -14.41
CA MET A 357 -13.66 -18.66 -14.17
C MET A 357 -12.20 -18.31 -14.51
N GLN A 358 -11.99 -17.49 -15.54
CA GLN A 358 -10.67 -16.93 -15.86
C GLN A 358 -10.20 -15.99 -14.75
N ALA A 359 -11.10 -15.15 -14.23
CA ALA A 359 -10.80 -14.28 -13.10
C ALA A 359 -10.37 -15.09 -11.85
N GLN A 360 -11.06 -16.18 -11.53
CA GLN A 360 -10.69 -17.04 -10.40
C GLN A 360 -9.39 -17.79 -10.63
N SER A 361 -9.15 -18.29 -11.85
CA SER A 361 -7.89 -18.92 -12.21
C SER A 361 -6.70 -17.95 -12.10
N PHE A 362 -6.92 -16.69 -12.51
CA PHE A 362 -5.94 -15.62 -12.34
C PHE A 362 -5.70 -15.31 -10.85
N ARG A 363 -6.75 -15.15 -10.03
CA ARG A 363 -6.60 -14.94 -8.57
C ARG A 363 -5.82 -16.09 -7.91
N ALA A 364 -6.10 -17.33 -8.28
CA ALA A 364 -5.43 -18.49 -7.72
C ALA A 364 -3.94 -18.57 -8.12
N SER A 365 -3.59 -18.22 -9.36
CA SER A 365 -2.19 -18.23 -9.82
C SER A 365 -1.30 -17.24 -9.07
N ARG A 366 -1.87 -16.14 -8.53
CA ARG A 366 -1.14 -15.16 -7.69
C ARG A 366 -0.58 -15.75 -6.40
N PHE A 367 -1.22 -16.78 -5.86
CA PHE A 367 -0.82 -17.40 -4.58
C PHE A 367 -0.04 -18.69 -4.78
N ARG A 368 0.25 -19.07 -6.02
CA ARG A 368 1.00 -20.28 -6.33
C ARG A 368 2.48 -20.11 -6.00
N SER A 369 3.05 -21.09 -5.33
CA SER A 369 4.50 -21.13 -5.09
C SER A 369 5.23 -21.91 -6.18
N ARG A 370 6.47 -21.55 -6.49
CA ARG A 370 7.32 -22.33 -7.40
C ARG A 370 7.62 -23.70 -6.79
N ALA A 371 7.69 -24.73 -7.64
CA ALA A 371 8.11 -26.07 -7.24
C ALA A 371 9.11 -26.59 -8.27
N THR A 372 10.07 -27.38 -7.82
CA THR A 372 11.08 -27.99 -8.68
C THR A 372 10.83 -29.47 -8.77
N THR A 373 10.87 -30.01 -9.99
CA THR A 373 10.74 -31.44 -10.22
C THR A 373 11.87 -32.19 -9.49
N PRO A 374 11.57 -33.20 -8.66
CA PRO A 374 12.54 -34.00 -7.95
C PRO A 374 13.63 -34.57 -8.85
N ARG A 375 14.88 -34.50 -8.39
CA ARG A 375 16.02 -35.01 -9.17
C ARG A 375 16.02 -36.52 -9.19
N ILE A 376 16.37 -37.09 -10.34
CA ILE A 376 16.58 -38.54 -10.49
C ILE A 376 17.85 -38.92 -9.71
N ARG A 377 17.69 -39.83 -8.73
CA ARG A 377 18.77 -40.32 -7.86
C ARG A 377 19.28 -41.70 -8.30
N LEU A 378 18.37 -42.52 -8.82
CA LEU A 378 18.64 -43.90 -9.22
C LEU A 378 18.22 -44.07 -10.68
N VAL A 379 19.20 -44.26 -11.56
CA VAL A 379 18.95 -44.53 -12.98
C VAL A 379 18.71 -46.03 -13.13
N SER A 380 17.45 -46.46 -13.14
CA SER A 380 17.10 -47.82 -13.58
C SER A 380 17.00 -47.83 -15.10
N LYS A 381 17.48 -48.91 -15.75
CA LYS A 381 17.35 -49.08 -17.21
C LYS A 381 15.91 -48.87 -17.67
N ARG A 382 14.97 -49.44 -16.91
CA ARG A 382 13.53 -49.30 -17.16
C ARG A 382 13.05 -47.85 -17.07
N PHE A 383 13.54 -47.04 -16.14
CA PHE A 383 13.17 -45.62 -16.09
C PHE A 383 13.72 -44.87 -17.30
N GLU A 384 14.97 -45.14 -17.68
CA GLU A 384 15.61 -44.47 -18.81
C GLU A 384 14.89 -44.77 -20.13
N ASP A 385 14.49 -46.02 -20.35
CA ASP A 385 13.74 -46.46 -21.53
C ASP A 385 12.41 -45.69 -21.71
N TYR A 386 11.79 -45.23 -20.62
CA TYR A 386 10.51 -44.49 -20.64
C TYR A 386 10.63 -43.02 -20.22
N ARG A 387 11.84 -42.47 -20.11
CA ARG A 387 12.07 -41.13 -19.56
C ARG A 387 11.30 -40.04 -20.29
N GLU A 388 11.29 -40.09 -21.62
CA GLU A 388 10.54 -39.12 -22.45
C GLU A 388 9.02 -39.20 -22.23
N LEU A 389 8.49 -40.41 -22.03
CA LEU A 389 7.07 -40.64 -21.79
C LEU A 389 6.65 -40.22 -20.36
N LEU A 390 7.56 -40.37 -19.39
CA LEU A 390 7.31 -40.05 -17.98
C LEU A 390 7.56 -38.58 -17.62
N THR A 391 8.38 -37.86 -18.38
CA THR A 391 8.72 -36.45 -18.11
C THR A 391 7.46 -35.55 -18.06
N PRO A 392 6.50 -35.62 -19.01
CA PRO A 392 5.25 -34.86 -18.90
C PRO A 392 4.44 -35.17 -17.64
N LEU A 393 4.47 -36.43 -17.16
CA LEU A 393 3.80 -36.84 -15.93
C LEU A 393 4.50 -36.25 -14.69
N MET A 394 5.84 -36.18 -14.69
CA MET A 394 6.62 -35.50 -13.66
C MET A 394 6.28 -34.02 -13.60
N ASP A 395 6.29 -33.34 -14.75
CA ASP A 395 6.00 -31.91 -14.85
C ASP A 395 4.56 -31.60 -14.42
N PHE A 396 3.60 -32.43 -14.83
CA PHE A 396 2.20 -32.30 -14.38
C PHE A 396 2.09 -32.43 -12.86
N PHE A 397 2.74 -33.43 -12.26
CA PHE A 397 2.70 -33.59 -10.80
C PHE A 397 3.38 -32.42 -10.09
N THR A 398 4.53 -31.96 -10.57
CA THR A 398 5.21 -30.77 -10.02
C THR A 398 4.32 -29.53 -10.07
N GLU A 399 3.55 -29.41 -11.15
CA GLU A 399 2.64 -28.31 -11.36
C GLU A 399 1.38 -28.44 -10.49
N ARG A 400 0.74 -29.61 -10.38
CA ARG A 400 -0.58 -29.77 -9.72
C ARG A 400 -0.56 -30.41 -8.34
N GLY A 401 0.53 -31.07 -7.97
CA GLY A 401 0.66 -31.83 -6.71
C GLY A 401 -0.16 -33.12 -6.67
N ARG A 402 -0.66 -33.57 -7.82
CA ARG A 402 -1.50 -34.77 -7.96
C ARG A 402 -1.28 -35.41 -9.33
N LEU A 403 -1.78 -36.64 -9.49
CA LEU A 403 -1.79 -37.32 -10.78
C LEU A 403 -2.88 -36.76 -11.71
N PRO A 404 -2.65 -36.76 -13.04
CA PRO A 404 -3.62 -36.33 -14.03
C PRO A 404 -4.78 -37.32 -14.18
N VAL A 405 -5.93 -36.82 -14.62
CA VAL A 405 -7.11 -37.62 -14.94
C VAL A 405 -7.53 -37.36 -16.38
N GLY A 406 -7.61 -38.41 -17.20
CA GLY A 406 -8.08 -38.33 -18.59
C GLY A 406 -7.22 -37.39 -19.43
N GLU A 407 -7.87 -36.46 -20.12
CA GLU A 407 -7.25 -35.56 -21.11
C GLU A 407 -6.37 -34.44 -20.51
N GLU A 408 -6.17 -34.42 -19.18
CA GLU A 408 -5.29 -33.43 -18.53
C GLU A 408 -3.81 -33.55 -18.90
N LEU A 409 -3.41 -34.70 -19.47
CA LEU A 409 -2.04 -34.96 -19.90
C LEU A 409 -1.98 -35.39 -21.36
N GLN A 410 -1.06 -34.81 -22.13
CA GLN A 410 -0.78 -35.28 -23.49
C GLN A 410 -0.25 -36.72 -23.45
N LYS A 411 -0.62 -37.54 -24.44
CA LYS A 411 -0.23 -38.96 -24.52
C LYS A 411 -0.72 -39.81 -23.32
N PHE A 412 -1.82 -39.42 -22.67
CA PHE A 412 -2.41 -40.17 -21.55
C PHE A 412 -2.72 -41.62 -21.90
N GLU A 413 -3.24 -41.89 -23.10
CA GLU A 413 -3.53 -43.26 -23.56
C GLU A 413 -2.29 -44.12 -23.66
N LEU A 414 -1.18 -43.60 -24.21
CA LEU A 414 0.09 -44.32 -24.31
C LEU A 414 0.64 -44.69 -22.92
N LEU A 415 0.50 -43.80 -21.94
CA LEU A 415 0.86 -44.10 -20.55
C LEU A 415 0.04 -45.26 -19.97
N LEU A 416 -1.25 -45.33 -20.30
CA LEU A 416 -2.11 -46.43 -19.87
C LEU A 416 -1.78 -47.74 -20.60
N THR A 417 -1.48 -47.70 -21.90
CA THR A 417 -1.07 -48.88 -22.66
C THR A 417 0.19 -49.53 -22.09
N GLU A 418 1.21 -48.72 -21.77
CA GLU A 418 2.50 -49.23 -21.29
C GLU A 418 2.49 -49.66 -19.81
N PHE A 419 1.81 -48.90 -18.95
CA PHE A 419 1.88 -49.10 -17.49
C PHE A 419 0.60 -49.67 -16.87
N GLY A 420 -0.50 -49.73 -17.62
CA GLY A 420 -1.84 -50.12 -17.16
C GLY A 420 -2.55 -49.04 -16.35
N THR A 421 -1.84 -48.35 -15.45
CA THR A 421 -2.38 -47.21 -14.68
C THR A 421 -1.35 -46.10 -14.51
N VAL A 422 -1.84 -44.85 -14.43
CA VAL A 422 -1.00 -43.67 -14.15
C VAL A 422 -0.24 -43.82 -12.83
N ARG A 423 -0.85 -44.44 -11.82
CA ARG A 423 -0.19 -44.69 -10.52
C ARG A 423 1.00 -45.65 -10.65
N ARG A 424 0.91 -46.67 -11.51
CA ARG A 424 2.04 -47.56 -11.78
C ARG A 424 3.18 -46.84 -12.51
N ALA A 425 2.85 -46.00 -13.50
CA ALA A 425 3.83 -45.13 -14.15
C ALA A 425 4.53 -44.21 -13.13
N PHE A 426 3.76 -43.58 -12.24
CA PHE A 426 4.31 -42.72 -11.20
C PHE A 426 5.14 -43.46 -10.15
N ASN A 427 4.79 -44.69 -9.79
CA ASN A 427 5.62 -45.50 -8.89
C ASN A 427 7.01 -45.77 -9.48
N LEU A 428 7.13 -45.88 -10.81
CA LEU A 428 8.44 -45.98 -11.47
C LEU A 428 9.23 -44.68 -11.32
N ILE A 429 8.57 -43.52 -11.48
CA ILE A 429 9.19 -42.19 -11.20
C ILE A 429 9.68 -42.13 -9.75
N VAL A 430 8.83 -42.49 -8.78
CA VAL A 430 9.18 -42.48 -7.35
C VAL A 430 10.37 -43.39 -7.08
N SER A 431 10.43 -44.58 -7.68
CA SER A 431 11.56 -45.51 -7.52
C SER A 431 12.89 -44.96 -8.04
N ALA A 432 12.84 -44.04 -9.00
CA ALA A 432 14.01 -43.35 -9.55
C ALA A 432 14.33 -42.02 -8.84
N THR A 433 13.42 -41.52 -8.00
CA THR A 433 13.47 -40.20 -7.33
C THR A 433 13.29 -40.36 -5.81
N ASN A 434 12.69 -39.37 -5.13
CA ASN A 434 12.41 -39.41 -3.70
C ASN A 434 10.94 -39.09 -3.43
N GLN A 435 10.24 -39.99 -2.74
CA GLN A 435 8.82 -39.84 -2.37
C GLN A 435 8.57 -38.57 -1.54
N ASP A 436 9.44 -38.26 -0.58
CA ASP A 436 9.25 -37.11 0.32
C ASP A 436 9.24 -35.77 -0.45
N GLU A 437 9.99 -35.68 -1.56
CA GLU A 437 10.01 -34.48 -2.40
C GLU A 437 8.68 -34.31 -3.17
N TRP A 438 8.05 -35.41 -3.59
CA TRP A 438 6.73 -35.38 -4.22
C TRP A 438 5.62 -35.05 -3.23
N ASP A 439 5.68 -35.60 -2.02
CA ASP A 439 4.73 -35.29 -0.95
C ASP A 439 4.85 -33.81 -0.53
N ALA A 440 6.08 -33.27 -0.46
CA ALA A 440 6.31 -31.84 -0.21
C ALA A 440 5.69 -30.94 -1.30
N ILE A 441 5.70 -31.38 -2.57
CA ILE A 441 5.02 -30.66 -3.67
C ILE A 441 3.50 -30.70 -3.47
N ALA A 442 2.93 -31.86 -3.17
CA ALA A 442 1.49 -31.99 -2.91
C ALA A 442 1.07 -31.09 -1.74
N ASP A 443 1.85 -31.05 -0.66
CA ASP A 443 1.63 -30.19 0.50
C ASP A 443 1.70 -28.71 0.15
N LYS A 444 2.69 -28.31 -0.65
CA LYS A 444 2.80 -26.93 -1.15
C LYS A 444 1.57 -26.53 -1.95
N ARG A 445 1.04 -27.42 -2.81
CA ARG A 445 -0.18 -27.17 -3.59
C ARG A 445 -1.43 -27.10 -2.71
N ARG A 446 -1.51 -27.93 -1.66
CA ARG A 446 -2.57 -27.81 -0.64
C ARG A 446 -2.52 -26.43 0.01
N GLN A 447 -1.35 -25.98 0.46
CA GLN A 447 -1.19 -24.66 1.07
C GLN A 447 -1.57 -23.51 0.12
N ASP A 448 -1.15 -23.57 -1.15
CA ASP A 448 -1.50 -22.57 -2.17
C ASP A 448 -3.02 -22.45 -2.36
N ILE A 449 -3.71 -23.60 -2.46
CA ILE A 449 -5.17 -23.65 -2.58
C ILE A 449 -5.86 -23.09 -1.33
N LEU A 450 -5.36 -23.43 -0.14
CA LEU A 450 -5.93 -22.92 1.11
C LEU A 450 -5.80 -21.40 1.23
N VAL A 451 -4.66 -20.82 0.86
CA VAL A 451 -4.47 -19.35 0.83
C VAL A 451 -5.45 -18.72 -0.16
N PHE A 452 -5.57 -19.27 -1.36
CA PHE A 452 -6.52 -18.78 -2.37
C PHE A 452 -7.97 -18.84 -1.88
N LEU A 453 -8.42 -19.98 -1.35
CA LEU A 453 -9.79 -20.15 -0.86
C LEU A 453 -10.08 -19.24 0.33
N ALA A 454 -9.14 -19.14 1.27
CA ALA A 454 -9.24 -18.25 2.43
C ALA A 454 -9.44 -16.80 1.95
N LEU A 455 -8.56 -16.31 1.08
CA LEU A 455 -8.67 -14.94 0.59
C LEU A 455 -9.96 -14.71 -0.20
N SER A 456 -10.45 -15.73 -0.92
CA SER A 456 -11.69 -15.64 -1.72
C SER A 456 -12.95 -15.38 -0.90
N ASN A 457 -12.91 -15.59 0.42
CA ASN A 457 -14.02 -15.29 1.31
C ASN A 457 -14.17 -13.79 1.66
N PHE A 458 -13.19 -12.93 1.33
CA PHE A 458 -13.26 -11.49 1.66
C PHE A 458 -14.17 -10.66 0.72
N ASP A 459 -14.44 -11.12 -0.50
CA ASP A 459 -15.14 -10.29 -1.50
C ASP A 459 -16.62 -10.04 -1.13
N ASN A 460 -17.25 -11.02 -0.49
CA ASN A 460 -18.63 -10.90 -0.04
C ASN A 460 -18.89 -11.92 1.07
N PRO A 461 -19.00 -11.50 2.34
CA PRO A 461 -19.27 -12.40 3.46
C PRO A 461 -20.61 -13.18 3.31
N TYR A 462 -21.49 -12.73 2.40
CA TYR A 462 -22.77 -13.38 2.08
C TYR A 462 -22.72 -14.23 0.79
N LYS A 463 -21.64 -14.18 0.01
CA LYS A 463 -21.50 -14.93 -1.26
C LYS A 463 -20.13 -15.63 -1.31
N ARG A 464 -20.08 -16.80 -0.70
CA ARG A 464 -18.94 -17.71 -0.77
C ARG A 464 -18.66 -18.13 -2.22
N LEU A 465 -17.37 -18.28 -2.54
CA LEU A 465 -16.95 -18.89 -3.80
C LEU A 465 -17.58 -20.28 -3.93
N LYS A 466 -18.17 -20.57 -5.08
CA LYS A 466 -18.78 -21.87 -5.39
C LYS A 466 -17.82 -22.70 -6.21
N LEU A 467 -17.85 -24.03 -6.04
CA LEU A 467 -17.06 -24.96 -6.83
C LEU A 467 -17.29 -24.80 -8.35
N SER A 468 -18.52 -24.48 -8.76
CA SER A 468 -18.89 -24.25 -10.16
C SER A 468 -18.26 -23.01 -10.79
N GLN A 469 -17.70 -22.10 -10.00
CA GLN A 469 -17.00 -20.90 -10.47
C GLN A 469 -15.50 -21.15 -10.66
N LEU A 470 -15.02 -22.35 -10.32
CA LEU A 470 -13.65 -22.78 -10.54
C LEU A 470 -13.54 -23.57 -11.84
N SER A 471 -12.41 -23.46 -12.53
CA SER A 471 -12.13 -24.27 -13.70
C SER A 471 -12.11 -25.76 -13.36
N GLN A 472 -12.45 -26.61 -14.34
CA GLN A 472 -12.53 -28.06 -14.13
C GLN A 472 -11.25 -28.65 -13.51
N GLN A 473 -10.10 -28.15 -13.93
CA GLN A 473 -8.81 -28.58 -13.38
C GLN A 473 -8.68 -28.26 -11.88
N TYR A 474 -9.09 -27.06 -11.44
CA TYR A 474 -9.09 -26.68 -10.02
C TYR A 474 -10.10 -27.49 -9.20
N GLN A 475 -11.26 -27.83 -9.77
CA GLN A 475 -12.21 -28.72 -9.10
C GLN A 475 -11.60 -30.10 -8.86
N THR A 476 -10.88 -30.64 -9.86
CA THR A 476 -10.16 -31.91 -9.75
C THR A 476 -9.01 -31.82 -8.74
N ASP A 477 -8.24 -30.72 -8.69
CA ASP A 477 -7.21 -30.49 -7.67
C ASP A 477 -7.78 -30.57 -6.27
N ILE A 478 -8.85 -29.82 -6.01
CA ILE A 478 -9.47 -29.77 -4.68
C ILE A 478 -9.98 -31.16 -4.29
N LYS A 479 -10.65 -31.86 -5.19
CA LYS A 479 -11.14 -33.22 -4.95
C LYS A 479 -9.99 -34.19 -4.65
N SER A 480 -8.90 -34.14 -5.41
CA SER A 480 -7.79 -35.07 -5.23
C SER A 480 -6.95 -34.78 -3.98
N LEU A 481 -6.75 -33.49 -3.64
CA LEU A 481 -5.85 -33.07 -2.57
C LEU A 481 -6.53 -32.98 -1.20
N PHE A 482 -7.85 -32.75 -1.17
CA PHE A 482 -8.63 -32.56 0.06
C PHE A 482 -9.81 -33.53 0.20
N GLY A 483 -10.09 -34.35 -0.81
CA GLY A 483 -11.26 -35.23 -0.87
C GLY A 483 -12.56 -34.49 -1.25
N SER A 484 -12.79 -33.29 -0.71
CA SER A 484 -13.98 -32.48 -1.01
C SER A 484 -13.73 -30.98 -0.94
N TYR A 485 -14.55 -30.21 -1.66
CA TYR A 485 -14.56 -28.74 -1.59
C TYR A 485 -14.89 -28.23 -0.18
N GLN A 486 -15.85 -28.88 0.49
CA GLN A 486 -16.26 -28.50 1.84
C GLN A 486 -15.11 -28.67 2.85
N GLY A 487 -14.34 -29.76 2.74
CA GLY A 487 -13.15 -29.97 3.57
C GLY A 487 -12.13 -28.85 3.38
N ALA A 488 -11.78 -28.55 2.12
CA ALA A 488 -10.83 -27.48 1.80
C ALA A 488 -11.29 -26.11 2.30
N SER A 489 -12.57 -25.75 2.06
CA SER A 489 -13.15 -24.49 2.53
C SER A 489 -13.13 -24.39 4.05
N THR A 490 -13.50 -25.46 4.76
CA THR A 490 -13.53 -25.46 6.24
C THR A 490 -12.15 -25.22 6.82
N THR A 491 -11.11 -25.84 6.25
CA THR A 491 -9.72 -25.60 6.65
C THR A 491 -9.30 -24.15 6.38
N ALA A 492 -9.65 -23.61 5.22
CA ALA A 492 -9.35 -22.22 4.86
C ALA A 492 -10.03 -21.20 5.81
N ASP A 493 -11.27 -21.47 6.23
CA ASP A 493 -11.99 -20.63 7.20
C ASP A 493 -11.31 -20.64 8.58
N LEU A 494 -10.90 -21.82 9.05
CA LEU A 494 -10.19 -21.95 10.31
C LEU A 494 -8.85 -21.19 10.29
N MET A 495 -8.16 -21.17 9.15
CA MET A 495 -6.96 -20.35 8.98
C MET A 495 -7.28 -18.87 9.13
N LEU A 496 -8.30 -18.34 8.43
CA LEU A 496 -8.70 -16.94 8.60
C LEU A 496 -9.08 -16.58 10.04
N PHE A 497 -9.84 -17.46 10.71
CA PHE A 497 -10.22 -17.24 12.11
C PHE A 497 -8.99 -17.18 13.02
N ASN A 498 -8.01 -18.06 12.82
CA ASN A 498 -6.77 -18.06 13.58
C ASN A 498 -5.91 -16.82 13.29
N LEU A 499 -5.92 -16.32 12.05
CA LEU A 499 -5.21 -15.11 11.65
C LEU A 499 -5.61 -13.88 12.48
N GLY A 500 -6.88 -13.79 12.87
CA GLY A 500 -7.44 -12.71 13.69
C GLY A 500 -7.14 -12.82 15.18
N ARG A 501 -6.54 -13.91 15.66
CA ARG A 501 -6.20 -14.08 17.08
C ARG A 501 -5.01 -13.22 17.46
N GLU A 502 -5.10 -12.61 18.65
CA GLU A 502 -4.01 -11.80 19.19
C GLU A 502 -2.71 -12.62 19.30
N SER A 503 -1.58 -11.98 18.96
CA SER A 503 -0.23 -12.57 18.99
C SER A 503 0.02 -13.77 18.07
N PHE A 504 -0.98 -14.29 17.34
CA PHE A 504 -0.80 -15.47 16.48
C PHE A 504 0.24 -15.22 15.38
N ILE A 505 0.15 -14.08 14.70
CA ILE A 505 1.16 -13.67 13.70
C ILE A 505 2.53 -13.41 14.32
N ALA A 506 2.58 -12.90 15.55
CA ALA A 506 3.84 -12.73 16.26
C ALA A 506 4.53 -14.08 16.47
N THR A 507 3.78 -15.11 16.88
CA THR A 507 4.28 -16.48 17.01
C THR A 507 4.74 -17.06 15.67
N CYS A 508 3.97 -16.87 14.59
CA CYS A 508 4.39 -17.27 13.24
C CYS A 508 5.70 -16.59 12.82
N CYS A 509 5.86 -15.30 13.11
CA CYS A 509 7.07 -14.54 12.81
C CYS A 509 8.28 -15.04 13.62
N GLN A 510 8.09 -15.31 14.92
CA GLN A 510 9.13 -15.82 15.81
C GLN A 510 9.61 -17.22 15.43
N ASN A 511 8.70 -18.06 14.93
CA ASN A 511 9.02 -19.42 14.47
C ASN A 511 9.52 -19.46 13.02
N SER A 512 9.54 -18.32 12.31
CA SER A 512 10.00 -18.28 10.93
C SER A 512 11.49 -18.60 10.84
N LYS A 513 11.84 -19.57 10.01
CA LYS A 513 13.23 -19.90 9.66
C LYS A 513 13.80 -18.99 8.56
N ILE A 514 12.96 -18.12 8.01
CA ILE A 514 13.26 -17.29 6.85
C ILE A 514 13.02 -15.83 7.22
N GLY A 515 13.98 -14.97 6.91
CA GLY A 515 13.92 -13.54 7.17
C GLY A 515 14.65 -13.10 8.45
N ARG A 516 14.87 -11.80 8.55
CA ARG A 516 15.51 -11.16 9.70
C ARG A 516 14.44 -10.74 10.70
N LEU A 517 14.49 -11.29 11.91
CA LEU A 517 13.60 -10.93 13.01
C LEU A 517 14.28 -9.90 13.93
N ASP A 518 13.58 -8.81 14.24
CA ASP A 518 13.94 -7.91 15.34
C ASP A 518 12.80 -7.84 16.38
N GLN A 519 12.95 -6.96 17.38
CA GLN A 519 11.96 -6.80 18.46
C GLN A 519 10.59 -6.30 17.99
N GLN A 520 10.48 -5.75 16.77
CA GLN A 520 9.26 -5.13 16.27
C GLN A 520 8.64 -5.89 15.09
N ALA A 521 9.45 -6.56 14.28
CA ALA A 521 8.99 -7.15 13.04
C ALA A 521 9.90 -8.27 12.49
N LEU A 522 9.29 -9.11 11.66
CA LEU A 522 9.99 -9.98 10.72
C LEU A 522 10.11 -9.27 9.36
N TYR A 523 11.30 -9.29 8.78
CA TYR A 523 11.59 -8.73 7.47
C TYR A 523 12.05 -9.82 6.53
N VAL A 524 11.43 -9.92 5.36
CA VAL A 524 11.74 -10.94 4.34
C VAL A 524 11.90 -10.26 3.00
N HIS A 525 12.79 -10.79 2.16
CA HIS A 525 12.83 -10.40 0.77
C HIS A 525 11.64 -10.98 0.02
N ILE A 526 11.09 -10.24 -0.95
CA ILE A 526 9.89 -10.66 -1.69
C ILE A 526 10.06 -12.02 -2.40
N SER A 527 11.29 -12.36 -2.80
CA SER A 527 11.60 -13.67 -3.40
C SER A 527 11.39 -14.85 -2.44
N ALA A 528 11.36 -14.60 -1.13
CA ALA A 528 11.18 -15.63 -0.11
C ALA A 528 9.72 -15.79 0.33
N LEU A 529 8.81 -14.91 -0.11
CA LEU A 529 7.40 -14.90 0.31
C LEU A 529 6.73 -16.27 0.11
N GLU A 530 6.96 -16.91 -1.03
CA GLU A 530 6.35 -18.19 -1.39
C GLU A 530 6.84 -19.39 -0.57
N HIS A 531 7.89 -19.19 0.23
CA HIS A 531 8.52 -20.18 1.12
C HIS A 531 8.18 -19.96 2.59
N LEU A 532 7.49 -18.86 2.93
CA LEU A 532 7.06 -18.60 4.29
C LEU A 532 5.97 -19.58 4.74
N ASP A 533 5.79 -19.64 6.06
CA ASP A 533 4.63 -20.29 6.66
C ASP A 533 3.32 -19.81 6.02
N THR A 534 2.38 -20.74 5.85
CA THR A 534 1.11 -20.50 5.17
C THR A 534 0.33 -19.35 5.79
N MET A 535 0.42 -19.15 7.11
CA MET A 535 -0.27 -18.06 7.80
C MET A 535 0.36 -16.70 7.53
N LEU A 536 1.68 -16.61 7.37
CA LEU A 536 2.36 -15.37 6.96
C LEU A 536 2.03 -15.03 5.50
N ARG A 537 1.97 -16.04 4.63
CA ARG A 537 1.52 -15.88 3.23
C ARG A 537 0.08 -15.38 3.17
N LEU A 538 -0.81 -15.95 4.00
CA LEU A 538 -2.20 -15.50 4.12
C LEU A 538 -2.29 -14.06 4.63
N TYR A 539 -1.47 -13.69 5.63
CA TYR A 539 -1.42 -12.34 6.19
C TYR A 539 -0.99 -11.29 5.15
N GLU A 540 0.04 -11.57 4.36
CA GLU A 540 0.41 -10.72 3.21
C GLU A 540 -0.72 -10.66 2.18
N GLY A 541 -1.34 -11.81 1.92
CA GLY A 541 -2.47 -11.97 1.03
C GLY A 541 -3.66 -11.07 1.38
N CYS A 542 -3.94 -10.84 2.67
CA CYS A 542 -5.01 -9.93 3.10
C CYS A 542 -4.79 -8.50 2.60
N ALA A 543 -3.54 -8.02 2.55
CA ALA A 543 -3.22 -6.71 1.99
C ALA A 543 -3.19 -6.74 0.45
N SER A 544 -2.46 -7.70 -0.12
CA SER A 544 -2.23 -7.75 -1.56
C SER A 544 -3.47 -8.12 -2.37
N ARG A 545 -4.46 -8.79 -1.75
CA ARG A 545 -5.77 -9.03 -2.36
C ARG A 545 -6.52 -7.73 -2.62
N THR A 546 -6.51 -6.78 -1.70
CA THR A 546 -7.31 -5.55 -1.83
C THR A 546 -6.62 -4.52 -2.69
N ILE A 547 -5.31 -4.36 -2.50
CA ILE A 547 -4.55 -3.23 -3.07
C ILE A 547 -3.70 -3.68 -4.28
N GLY A 548 -3.61 -4.99 -4.53
CA GLY A 548 -2.66 -5.58 -5.47
C GLY A 548 -1.30 -5.78 -4.81
N ARG A 549 -0.45 -6.65 -5.39
CA ARG A 549 0.94 -6.75 -4.91
C ARG A 549 1.73 -5.54 -5.37
N MET A 550 2.60 -5.09 -4.49
CA MET A 550 3.40 -3.90 -4.72
C MET A 550 4.52 -4.18 -5.70
N ASP A 551 4.31 -3.75 -6.94
CA ASP A 551 5.33 -3.73 -7.98
C ASP A 551 6.56 -2.94 -7.50
N GLY A 552 7.74 -3.55 -7.61
CA GLY A 552 9.01 -2.98 -7.16
C GLY A 552 9.30 -3.11 -5.66
N ALA A 553 8.42 -3.71 -4.85
CA ALA A 553 8.71 -3.95 -3.44
C ALA A 553 9.86 -4.95 -3.28
N THR A 554 10.83 -4.61 -2.44
CA THR A 554 12.01 -5.46 -2.19
C THR A 554 11.84 -6.29 -0.92
N LEU A 555 11.45 -5.64 0.17
CA LEU A 555 11.25 -6.30 1.47
C LEU A 555 9.80 -6.17 1.93
N ILE A 556 9.31 -7.22 2.59
CA ILE A 556 8.03 -7.25 3.30
C ILE A 556 8.33 -7.27 4.79
N LYS A 557 7.71 -6.34 5.52
CA LYS A 557 7.81 -6.19 6.97
C LYS A 557 6.50 -6.62 7.62
N PHE A 558 6.54 -7.73 8.34
CA PHE A 558 5.45 -8.24 9.18
C PHE A 558 5.59 -7.67 10.59
N HIS A 559 4.66 -6.82 11.02
CA HIS A 559 4.72 -6.22 12.36
C HIS A 559 4.23 -7.23 13.41
N LEU A 560 4.98 -7.41 14.49
CA LEU A 560 4.65 -8.39 15.54
C LEU A 560 3.42 -7.98 16.35
N HIS A 561 3.28 -6.69 16.66
CA HIS A 561 2.31 -6.20 17.64
C HIS A 561 1.25 -5.25 17.06
N LYS A 562 1.24 -5.07 15.75
CA LYS A 562 0.31 -4.17 15.06
C LYS A 562 -0.29 -4.92 13.88
N PRO A 563 -1.60 -4.79 13.61
CA PRO A 563 -2.25 -5.36 12.44
C PRO A 563 -1.84 -4.59 11.18
N LYS A 564 -0.56 -4.65 10.84
CA LYS A 564 0.08 -3.85 9.81
C LYS A 564 1.06 -4.69 9.03
N ILE A 565 1.13 -4.39 7.74
CA ILE A 565 2.20 -4.87 6.87
C ILE A 565 2.87 -3.67 6.20
N SER A 566 4.15 -3.80 5.88
CA SER A 566 4.83 -2.74 5.13
C SER A 566 5.70 -3.31 4.03
N TYR A 567 5.77 -2.58 2.92
CA TYR A 567 6.59 -2.88 1.76
C TYR A 567 7.69 -1.82 1.68
N LEU A 568 8.94 -2.26 1.59
CA LEU A 568 10.11 -1.39 1.53
C LEU A 568 10.72 -1.48 0.13
N PHE A 569 10.99 -0.32 -0.47
CA PHE A 569 11.49 -0.20 -1.84
C PHE A 569 12.98 0.12 -1.80
N CYS A 570 13.78 -0.84 -2.28
CA CYS A 570 15.24 -0.77 -2.31
C CYS A 570 15.71 -1.27 -3.69
N PRO A 571 15.60 -0.49 -4.78
CA PRO A 571 15.93 -0.99 -6.12
C PRO A 571 17.40 -1.41 -6.27
N GLU A 572 18.30 -0.77 -5.52
CA GLU A 572 19.74 -1.12 -5.51
C GLU A 572 20.08 -2.26 -4.54
N PHE A 573 19.09 -3.04 -4.08
CA PHE A 573 19.28 -4.10 -3.07
C PHE A 573 20.41 -5.07 -3.41
N ASP A 574 20.54 -5.40 -4.69
CA ASP A 574 21.53 -6.34 -5.18
C ASP A 574 22.92 -5.71 -5.37
N ARG A 575 22.96 -4.47 -5.87
CA ARG A 575 24.19 -3.78 -6.30
C ARG A 575 24.91 -3.05 -5.18
N ASP A 576 24.16 -2.43 -4.28
CA ASP A 576 24.72 -1.70 -3.14
C ASP A 576 24.99 -2.67 -1.98
N PRO A 577 26.16 -2.65 -1.31
CA PRO A 577 26.38 -3.38 -0.06
C PRO A 577 25.41 -2.98 1.05
N HIS A 578 25.01 -1.70 1.11
CA HIS A 578 24.11 -1.14 2.12
C HIS A 578 23.02 -0.30 1.46
N PRO A 579 22.07 -0.94 0.76
CA PRO A 579 21.08 -0.25 -0.04
C PRO A 579 20.23 0.65 0.86
N LYS A 580 20.08 1.90 0.41
CA LYS A 580 19.20 2.88 1.03
C LYS A 580 17.75 2.55 0.69
N ILE A 581 16.88 2.63 1.70
CA ILE A 581 15.44 2.54 1.49
C ILE A 581 15.02 3.83 0.79
N GLN A 582 14.51 3.72 -0.44
CA GLN A 582 14.02 4.86 -1.21
C GLN A 582 12.57 5.20 -0.87
N GLY A 583 11.79 4.22 -0.44
CA GLY A 583 10.41 4.42 -0.07
C GLY A 583 9.92 3.32 0.87
N SER A 584 8.89 3.64 1.63
CA SER A 584 8.16 2.64 2.40
C SER A 584 6.66 2.87 2.26
N MET A 585 5.92 1.80 2.05
CA MET A 585 4.47 1.83 2.07
C MET A 585 3.96 0.96 3.22
N GLN A 586 3.05 1.49 4.03
CA GLN A 586 2.47 0.82 5.17
C GLN A 586 0.97 0.68 4.96
N ILE A 587 0.44 -0.49 5.29
CA ILE A 587 -0.99 -0.79 5.17
C ILE A 587 -1.47 -1.22 6.55
N ASP A 588 -2.49 -0.55 7.07
CA ASP A 588 -3.21 -0.99 8.26
C ASP A 588 -4.29 -1.99 7.84
N LEU A 589 -4.25 -3.21 8.34
CA LEU A 589 -5.13 -4.28 7.87
C LEU A 589 -6.56 -4.15 8.39
N ARG A 590 -6.83 -3.21 9.31
CA ARG A 590 -8.18 -3.00 9.87
C ARG A 590 -9.06 -2.14 8.98
N ASP A 591 -8.48 -1.09 8.40
CA ASP A 591 -9.17 -0.10 7.57
C ASP A 591 -8.59 -0.01 6.15
N LEU A 592 -7.54 -0.77 5.86
CA LEU A 592 -6.81 -0.83 4.59
C LEU A 592 -6.16 0.51 4.18
N GLN A 593 -6.04 1.46 5.12
CA GLN A 593 -5.39 2.73 4.85
C GLN A 593 -3.92 2.55 4.46
N VAL A 594 -3.58 3.14 3.32
CA VAL A 594 -2.23 3.14 2.76
C VAL A 594 -1.51 4.41 3.17
N ARG A 595 -0.31 4.27 3.76
CA ARG A 595 0.60 5.38 4.05
C ARG A 595 1.90 5.17 3.33
N TYR A 596 2.26 6.11 2.47
CA TYR A 596 3.54 6.12 1.79
C TYR A 596 4.48 7.13 2.40
N ARG A 597 5.76 6.81 2.36
CA ARG A 597 6.83 7.73 2.73
C ARG A 597 7.93 7.58 1.71
N ASP A 598 8.26 8.71 1.09
CA ASP A 598 9.38 8.86 0.18
C ASP A 598 10.64 9.27 0.94
N TYR A 599 11.77 8.67 0.59
CA TYR A 599 13.09 8.99 1.12
C TYR A 599 14.07 9.45 0.03
N HIS A 600 13.66 9.62 -1.24
CA HIS A 600 14.55 10.03 -2.34
C HIS A 600 15.34 11.31 -2.04
N ASN A 601 14.69 12.29 -1.42
CA ASN A 601 15.30 13.58 -1.06
C ASN A 601 15.77 13.63 0.41
N SER A 602 15.81 12.50 1.10
CA SER A 602 16.33 12.44 2.48
C SER A 602 17.85 12.39 2.47
N ASP A 603 18.49 13.29 3.22
CA ASP A 603 19.94 13.25 3.44
C ASP A 603 20.37 12.08 4.33
N ASN A 604 19.42 11.50 5.07
CA ASN A 604 19.67 10.42 6.02
C ASN A 604 18.60 9.32 5.90
N PRO A 605 18.54 8.59 4.78
CA PRO A 605 17.56 7.52 4.61
C PRO A 605 17.92 6.30 5.48
N PRO A 606 16.93 5.47 5.84
CA PRO A 606 17.20 4.16 6.44
C PRO A 606 18.05 3.28 5.50
N VAL A 607 18.89 2.42 6.07
CA VAL A 607 19.79 1.54 5.32
C VAL A 607 19.61 0.08 5.72
N ILE A 608 19.81 -0.83 4.78
CA ILE A 608 19.74 -2.27 5.02
C ILE A 608 21.14 -2.82 5.31
N HIS A 609 21.25 -3.58 6.40
CA HIS A 609 22.43 -4.37 6.78
C HIS A 609 22.08 -5.86 6.80
N CYS A 610 23.08 -6.74 6.74
CA CYS A 610 22.90 -8.20 6.82
C CYS A 610 21.96 -8.74 5.74
N LYS A 611 22.23 -8.43 4.47
CA LYS A 611 21.31 -8.74 3.35
C LYS A 611 21.03 -10.24 3.20
N ASP A 612 21.98 -11.08 3.57
CA ASP A 612 21.85 -12.54 3.61
C ASP A 612 20.72 -12.99 4.54
N ALA A 613 20.45 -12.27 5.63
CA ALA A 613 19.38 -12.61 6.57
C ALA A 613 17.95 -12.45 6.00
N TYR A 614 17.76 -11.70 4.90
CA TYR A 614 16.42 -11.48 4.31
C TYR A 614 16.11 -12.44 3.16
N VAL A 615 17.11 -13.12 2.60
CA VAL A 615 16.98 -13.96 1.41
C VAL A 615 17.22 -15.44 1.74
N LEU A 616 16.83 -16.33 0.83
CA LEU A 616 17.10 -17.77 0.96
C LEU A 616 18.54 -18.11 0.52
N PRO A 617 19.10 -19.25 0.95
CA PRO A 617 20.44 -19.69 0.55
C PRO A 617 20.66 -19.89 -0.96
N ASP A 618 19.59 -20.13 -1.71
CA ASP A 618 19.62 -20.29 -3.16
C ASP A 618 19.52 -18.95 -3.92
N TYR A 619 19.42 -17.82 -3.21
CA TYR A 619 19.41 -16.50 -3.81
C TYR A 619 20.74 -16.24 -4.53
N PRO A 620 20.74 -15.72 -5.78
CA PRO A 620 21.95 -15.66 -6.62
C PRO A 620 23.16 -14.96 -5.98
N GLN A 621 22.95 -13.98 -5.11
CA GLN A 621 24.00 -13.24 -4.42
C GLN A 621 24.17 -13.59 -2.93
N TYR A 622 23.54 -14.66 -2.45
CA TYR A 622 23.54 -15.06 -1.04
C TYR A 622 24.96 -15.15 -0.45
N GLU A 623 25.84 -15.94 -1.07
CA GLU A 623 27.22 -16.15 -0.61
C GLU A 623 28.03 -14.84 -0.54
N LYS A 624 27.76 -13.92 -1.45
CA LYS A 624 28.42 -12.60 -1.49
C LYS A 624 27.97 -11.74 -0.30
N PHE A 625 26.68 -11.75 0.02
CA PHE A 625 26.11 -11.02 1.15
C PHE A 625 26.60 -11.62 2.48
N ALA A 626 26.55 -12.94 2.63
CA ALA A 626 26.97 -13.63 3.84
C ALA A 626 28.46 -13.40 4.16
N LYS A 627 29.32 -13.35 3.13
CA LYS A 627 30.75 -13.03 3.31
C LYS A 627 30.97 -11.60 3.80
N LEU A 628 30.24 -10.63 3.25
CA LEU A 628 30.31 -9.25 3.70
C LEU A 628 29.86 -9.12 5.15
N THR A 629 28.72 -9.71 5.50
CA THR A 629 28.18 -9.68 6.86
C THR A 629 29.12 -10.30 7.87
N LYS A 630 29.69 -11.49 7.60
CA LYS A 630 30.73 -12.09 8.45
C LYS A 630 31.95 -11.18 8.61
N GLN A 631 32.33 -10.46 7.56
CA GLN A 631 33.46 -9.52 7.63
C GLN A 631 33.14 -8.35 8.57
N GLU A 632 31.96 -7.76 8.45
CA GLU A 632 31.47 -6.63 9.25
C GLU A 632 31.28 -7.00 10.72
N GLU A 633 30.69 -8.17 11.01
CA GLU A 633 30.61 -8.74 12.35
C GLU A 633 32.00 -8.90 12.95
N SER A 634 32.93 -9.47 12.17
CA SER A 634 34.29 -9.71 12.64
C SER A 634 35.09 -8.45 12.92
N TRP A 635 34.65 -7.29 12.39
CA TRP A 635 35.22 -5.96 12.64
C TRP A 635 34.42 -5.19 13.70
N GLY A 636 33.34 -5.77 14.26
CA GLY A 636 32.49 -5.14 15.28
C GLY A 636 31.62 -4.01 14.74
N LEU A 637 31.37 -3.95 13.43
CA LEU A 637 30.58 -2.87 12.82
C LEU A 637 29.08 -3.00 13.09
N LEU A 638 28.60 -4.21 13.40
CA LEU A 638 27.18 -4.54 13.53
C LEU A 638 26.71 -4.66 15.00
N GLU A 639 27.54 -4.28 15.97
CA GLU A 639 27.23 -4.40 17.41
C GLU A 639 26.05 -3.51 17.85
N ASP A 640 25.88 -2.34 17.22
CA ASP A 640 24.81 -1.39 17.53
C ASP A 640 24.00 -1.04 16.27
N LEU A 641 23.15 -1.99 15.87
CA LEU A 641 22.25 -1.85 14.72
C LEU A 641 21.35 -0.61 14.80
N LYS A 642 21.01 -0.15 16.02
CA LYS A 642 20.12 1.00 16.20
C LYS A 642 20.80 2.28 15.71
N ASN A 643 22.07 2.49 16.09
CA ASN A 643 22.84 3.67 15.72
C ASN A 643 23.28 3.68 14.25
N ILE A 644 23.38 2.51 13.59
CA ILE A 644 23.75 2.44 12.17
C ILE A 644 22.56 2.29 11.21
N SER A 645 21.33 2.18 11.73
CA SER A 645 20.12 1.94 10.93
C SER A 645 19.80 3.02 9.88
N TYR A 646 20.48 4.16 9.92
CA TYR A 646 20.37 5.27 8.97
C TYR A 646 21.73 5.60 8.35
N TRP A 647 21.71 6.13 7.12
CA TRP A 647 22.90 6.35 6.29
C TRP A 647 24.03 7.13 6.97
N LEU A 648 23.73 8.25 7.62
CA LEU A 648 24.74 9.06 8.32
C LEU A 648 25.38 8.30 9.49
N GLY A 649 24.58 7.51 10.22
CA GLY A 649 25.06 6.66 11.31
C GLY A 649 26.00 5.57 10.80
N TRP A 650 25.64 4.93 9.68
CA TRP A 650 26.49 3.95 9.02
C TRP A 650 27.82 4.55 8.53
N GLN A 651 27.77 5.72 7.87
CA GLN A 651 28.97 6.43 7.43
C GLN A 651 29.88 6.82 8.59
N ALA A 652 29.31 7.30 9.70
CA ALA A 652 30.06 7.62 10.91
C ALA A 652 30.75 6.37 11.46
N LYS A 653 30.08 5.21 11.47
CA LYS A 653 30.64 3.95 11.97
C LYS A 653 31.81 3.44 11.13
N LEU A 654 31.69 3.52 9.80
CA LEU A 654 32.78 3.19 8.88
C LEU A 654 33.99 4.11 9.11
N LYS A 655 33.76 5.42 9.28
CA LYS A 655 34.81 6.39 9.56
C LYS A 655 35.51 6.14 10.89
N GLU A 656 34.75 5.90 11.96
CA GLU A 656 35.26 5.56 13.30
C GLU A 656 36.17 4.31 13.26
N SER A 657 35.79 3.34 12.44
CA SER A 657 36.49 2.05 12.32
C SER A 657 37.58 2.03 11.24
N CYS A 658 37.88 3.19 10.64
CA CYS A 658 38.81 3.35 9.52
C CYS A 658 38.54 2.38 8.35
N ALA A 659 37.27 2.04 8.12
CA ALA A 659 36.83 1.10 7.12
C ALA A 659 36.19 1.80 5.91
N GLU A 660 36.31 1.21 4.74
CA GLU A 660 35.62 1.57 3.50
C GLU A 660 35.08 0.31 2.82
N LEU A 661 34.10 0.48 1.93
CA LEU A 661 33.54 -0.59 1.12
C LEU A 661 34.05 -0.48 -0.31
N GLN A 662 34.60 -1.56 -0.84
CA GLN A 662 34.93 -1.72 -2.26
C GLN A 662 34.01 -2.82 -2.82
N GLY A 663 32.86 -2.41 -3.36
CA GLY A 663 31.75 -3.32 -3.62
C GLY A 663 31.25 -3.98 -2.33
N HIS A 664 31.05 -5.30 -2.34
CA HIS A 664 30.67 -6.08 -1.15
C HIS A 664 31.87 -6.62 -0.39
N ARG A 665 32.90 -5.80 -0.21
CA ARG A 665 34.09 -6.14 0.57
C ARG A 665 34.51 -4.96 1.43
N LEU A 666 34.74 -5.24 2.70
CA LEU A 666 35.26 -4.26 3.65
C LEU A 666 36.80 -4.19 3.52
N THR A 667 37.33 -2.99 3.39
CA THR A 667 38.76 -2.71 3.34
C THR A 667 39.11 -1.57 4.30
N TRP A 668 40.39 -1.46 4.68
CA TRP A 668 40.87 -0.30 5.42
C TRP A 668 40.92 0.90 4.49
N ARG A 669 40.57 2.09 4.97
CA ARG A 669 40.70 3.32 4.17
C ARG A 669 42.16 3.57 3.82
N LYS A 670 42.41 3.98 2.58
CA LYS A 670 43.77 4.19 2.04
C LYS A 670 44.54 5.33 2.74
N ASP A 671 43.81 6.25 3.37
CA ASP A 671 44.34 7.43 4.06
C ASP A 671 44.58 7.21 5.57
N THR A 672 44.45 5.97 6.07
CA THR A 672 44.60 5.67 7.50
C THR A 672 46.05 5.34 7.87
N ASP A 673 46.55 5.93 8.97
CA ASP A 673 47.86 5.61 9.55
C ASP A 673 47.98 4.12 9.92
N SER A 674 49.11 3.51 9.54
CA SER A 674 49.48 2.14 9.84
C SER A 674 49.44 1.79 11.33
N GLU A 675 49.77 2.73 12.23
CA GLU A 675 49.73 2.50 13.68
C GLU A 675 48.29 2.44 14.22
N ILE A 676 47.38 3.26 13.67
CA ILE A 676 45.96 3.23 14.00
C ILE A 676 45.34 1.90 13.56
N ILE A 677 45.70 1.41 12.36
CA ILE A 677 45.24 0.11 11.86
C ILE A 677 45.75 -1.02 12.76
N LYS A 678 47.01 -0.99 13.23
CA LYS A 678 47.54 -1.99 14.17
C LYS A 678 46.75 -2.00 15.49
N LEU A 679 46.46 -0.83 16.04
CA LEU A 679 45.67 -0.69 17.27
C LEU A 679 44.24 -1.26 17.10
N LEU A 680 43.57 -0.93 16.00
CA LEU A 680 42.22 -1.44 15.69
C LEU A 680 42.23 -2.96 15.47
N LYS A 681 43.21 -3.50 14.74
CA LYS A 681 43.39 -4.95 14.59
C LYS A 681 43.61 -5.64 15.94
N SER A 682 44.39 -5.04 16.83
CA SER A 682 44.59 -5.56 18.18
C SER A 682 43.30 -5.55 19.00
N LYS A 683 42.52 -4.46 18.96
CA LYS A 683 41.18 -4.38 19.59
C LYS A 683 40.22 -5.44 19.06
N ILE A 684 40.17 -5.64 17.74
CA ILE A 684 39.34 -6.66 17.10
C ILE A 684 39.77 -8.07 17.56
N LYS A 685 41.08 -8.35 17.59
CA LYS A 685 41.62 -9.63 18.05
C LYS A 685 41.34 -9.88 19.53
N ALA A 686 41.49 -8.86 20.37
CA ALA A 686 41.17 -8.92 21.79
C ALA A 686 39.68 -9.20 22.03
N LYS A 687 38.78 -8.54 21.29
CA LYS A 687 37.34 -8.82 21.34
C LYS A 687 37.01 -10.26 20.94
N LYS A 688 37.62 -10.77 19.86
CA LYS A 688 37.40 -12.15 19.41
C LYS A 688 37.77 -13.19 20.48
N LEU A 689 38.82 -12.94 21.26
CA LEU A 689 39.27 -13.81 22.35
C LEU A 689 38.34 -13.80 23.58
N ILE A 690 37.50 -12.76 23.72
CA ILE A 690 36.54 -12.63 24.83
C ILE A 690 35.18 -13.22 24.45
N SER A 691 34.84 -13.26 23.15
CA SER A 691 33.59 -13.80 22.61
C SER A 691 33.64 -15.30 22.24
N SER A 692 34.83 -15.91 22.26
CA SER A 692 35.07 -17.34 22.06
C SER A 692 35.20 -18.05 23.40
#